data_AF-A0A9E3UYM4-F1
#
_entry.id   AF-A0A9E3UYM4-F1
#
_cell.length_a   1.000
_cell.length_b   1.000
_cell.length_c   1.000
_cell.angle_alpha   90.00
_cell.angle_beta   90.00
_cell.angle_gamma   90.00
#
_symmetry.space_group_name_H-M   'P 1'
#
loop_
_entity.id
_entity.type
_entity.pdbx_description
1 polymer ?
#
loop_
_entity_poly.entity_id
_entity_poly.type
_entity_poly.pdbx_seq_one_letter_code
_entity_poly.pdbx_strand_id
1 'polypeptide(L)'
;VENLRCESEFHRAHPADEQHAWVAIGLDAVQNAWVRRVTAAHFAGSAVSLLESCKWVTVQDCASIQPVSEIGGYRRHTYYTSGQLTLFLRCRSERGRHDFAAGYLAAGPNAFVECEATAALDFSGPIESWASGVLFDNVTVDGGGLALTNRETDGQGVGWAAANCVLWQCVASVITCRNPPGARNWAIGCWGQFYGDGCWQMPNEFVKPVSLFRGQLAERLRAKAVAALDPPEIPSQPGDARPIEALVRRPFQIPGFLIPEGNPAKQLLESGILEFGMDSLLGREPPPKTPSPIKPLAVRNGWLVCAGELLIGGRIGTTWWRGSVLPTRAREFGAGLTRFVPGRDGPGFTDDLDRLTDSMLQTGKAALEHHWGLWYDRRRDDHQMVRRADGDVWPPFYEQPWARSGQGTAWDGLSRYDLESFNPWYFDRLRQFATLCDRKGLALIHQAYFQHNILEAGAHWADFPWRPANCLQATGFPEPPPYANKKRIFMADAFYDIKHPVRRPLHRLYIRHCLDTLGGCTNVIYLTGEEYTGPLEFVQFWIDTITAWERETGKDVLIGLSSTKDVQDAILADPVRGPAVSVIELKYWWYTADGTLYAPEGGRSLAPRQQLREWRGPKKRSIEQTARQIREYRNRYPDKAILFTGGPADGWAVLTAGGSLPDLPRPDDPRLLRALPRMRPFEPAGRTDRQWALAEPGQNYLVYAGAGAPIRLDLTTDQGVFHVLRINPRTGRTIPDGGVVSGGKVVEFPAEGPGPVVLWLTRYEGGPGPVERGEGNDHE
;
A
#
# COMPACT_ATOMS: atom_id res chain seq x y z
N VAL A 1 -13.80 14.18 -23.92
CA VAL A 1 -14.27 14.97 -22.75
C VAL A 1 -14.20 16.43 -23.12
N GLU A 2 -15.28 17.20 -23.01
CA GLU A 2 -15.22 18.62 -23.40
C GLU A 2 -16.25 19.51 -22.73
N ASN A 3 -15.94 20.81 -22.67
CA ASN A 3 -16.84 21.88 -22.23
C ASN A 3 -17.25 21.74 -20.76
N LEU A 4 -16.27 21.43 -19.90
CA LEU A 4 -16.49 21.18 -18.47
C LEU A 4 -15.69 22.14 -17.61
N ARG A 5 -16.23 22.42 -16.43
CA ARG A 5 -15.47 22.94 -15.31
C ARG A 5 -15.50 21.91 -14.19
N CYS A 6 -14.33 21.35 -13.89
CA CYS A 6 -14.13 20.42 -12.81
C CYS A 6 -13.60 21.19 -11.60
N GLU A 7 -14.25 21.09 -10.45
CA GLU A 7 -13.78 21.67 -9.18
C GLU A 7 -13.61 20.54 -8.16
N SER A 8 -12.42 20.42 -7.58
CA SER A 8 -12.18 19.48 -6.48
C SER A 8 -12.55 20.15 -5.16
N GLU A 9 -13.53 19.61 -4.44
CA GLU A 9 -13.84 20.07 -3.09
C GLU A 9 -12.68 19.78 -2.14
N PHE A 10 -12.30 20.76 -1.31
CA PHE A 10 -11.19 20.65 -0.36
C PHE A 10 -11.56 21.38 0.94
N HIS A 11 -10.86 21.05 2.02
CA HIS A 11 -11.06 21.68 3.31
C HIS A 11 -10.50 23.09 3.33
N ARG A 12 -11.36 24.10 3.23
CA ARG A 12 -10.96 25.52 3.12
C ARG A 12 -10.10 26.06 4.26
N ALA A 13 -10.17 25.47 5.46
CA ALA A 13 -9.30 25.85 6.57
C ALA A 13 -7.86 25.30 6.43
N HIS A 14 -7.60 24.42 5.46
CA HIS A 14 -6.32 23.80 5.18
C HIS A 14 -5.87 24.16 3.75
N PRO A 15 -5.11 25.25 3.55
CA PRO A 15 -4.69 25.71 2.22
C PRO A 15 -3.78 24.74 1.45
N ALA A 16 -3.23 23.74 2.14
CA ALA A 16 -2.42 22.65 1.58
C ALA A 16 -3.12 21.29 1.77
N ASP A 17 -4.45 21.28 1.83
CA ASP A 17 -5.22 20.03 1.87
C ASP A 17 -4.87 19.14 0.69
N GLU A 18 -4.88 17.82 0.92
CA GLU A 18 -4.62 16.78 -0.09
C GLU A 18 -5.65 15.66 -0.03
N GLN A 19 -6.64 15.78 0.87
CA GLN A 19 -7.74 14.83 1.07
C GLN A 19 -8.87 15.10 0.07
N HIS A 20 -8.51 15.29 -1.18
CA HIS A 20 -9.41 15.57 -2.28
C HIS A 20 -8.87 15.00 -3.60
N ALA A 21 -9.55 15.27 -4.72
CA ALA A 21 -9.15 14.68 -5.99
C ALA A 21 -7.78 15.20 -6.48
N TRP A 22 -6.92 14.28 -6.90
CA TRP A 22 -5.59 14.59 -7.44
C TRP A 22 -5.59 14.84 -8.95
N VAL A 23 -6.41 14.11 -9.71
CA VAL A 23 -6.42 14.20 -11.19
C VAL A 23 -7.84 14.51 -11.65
N ALA A 24 -8.00 15.58 -12.43
CA ALA A 24 -9.30 15.95 -12.99
C ALA A 24 -9.72 15.02 -14.13
N ILE A 25 -8.81 14.78 -15.09
CA ILE A 25 -9.05 13.87 -16.21
C ILE A 25 -7.81 12.99 -16.42
N GLY A 26 -7.93 11.71 -16.07
CA GLY A 26 -6.95 10.68 -16.40
C GLY A 26 -7.38 9.88 -17.62
N LEU A 27 -6.48 9.63 -18.56
CA LEU A 27 -6.70 8.71 -19.68
C LEU A 27 -5.68 7.57 -19.61
N ASP A 28 -6.17 6.34 -19.64
CA ASP A 28 -5.36 5.11 -19.72
C ASP A 28 -5.96 4.15 -20.75
N ALA A 29 -5.10 3.53 -21.55
CA ALA A 29 -5.46 2.61 -22.64
C ALA A 29 -6.49 3.19 -23.65
N VAL A 30 -6.40 4.49 -23.96
CA VAL A 30 -7.30 5.19 -24.89
C VAL A 30 -6.58 5.56 -26.20
N GLN A 31 -7.29 5.44 -27.32
CA GLN A 31 -6.84 5.97 -28.61
C GLN A 31 -7.90 6.82 -29.33
N ASN A 32 -7.46 7.79 -30.14
CA ASN A 32 -8.34 8.67 -30.94
C ASN A 32 -9.32 9.47 -30.07
N ALA A 33 -8.81 10.20 -29.08
CA ALA A 33 -9.63 10.92 -28.12
C ALA A 33 -9.22 12.39 -28.01
N TRP A 34 -10.10 13.20 -27.42
CA TRP A 34 -9.77 14.57 -27.06
C TRP A 34 -10.27 14.98 -25.68
N VAL A 35 -9.52 15.90 -25.06
CA VAL A 35 -9.94 16.71 -23.92
C VAL A 35 -9.94 18.16 -24.37
N ARG A 36 -11.11 18.82 -24.40
CA ARG A 36 -11.25 20.13 -25.04
C ARG A 36 -12.06 21.10 -24.20
N ARG A 37 -11.59 22.34 -24.02
CA ARG A 37 -12.33 23.38 -23.28
C ARG A 37 -12.71 22.92 -21.87
N VAL A 38 -11.73 22.43 -21.12
CA VAL A 38 -11.90 22.01 -19.72
C VAL A 38 -11.14 22.95 -18.80
N THR A 39 -11.81 23.43 -17.75
CA THR A 39 -11.16 24.13 -16.63
C THR A 39 -11.12 23.21 -15.41
N ALA A 40 -9.94 22.94 -14.87
CA ALA A 40 -9.74 22.19 -13.64
C ALA A 40 -9.33 23.14 -12.51
N ALA A 41 -10.10 23.19 -11.43
CA ALA A 41 -9.82 24.00 -10.25
C ALA A 41 -9.53 23.13 -9.02
N HIS A 42 -8.57 23.56 -8.21
CA HIS A 42 -8.25 23.01 -6.88
C HIS A 42 -7.62 21.61 -6.83
N PHE A 43 -7.45 20.90 -7.95
CA PHE A 43 -6.81 19.57 -7.97
C PHE A 43 -5.36 19.59 -7.47
N ALA A 44 -4.97 18.53 -6.73
CA ALA A 44 -3.63 18.43 -6.13
C ALA A 44 -2.52 18.03 -7.13
N GLY A 45 -2.88 17.27 -8.17
CA GLY A 45 -1.95 16.67 -9.12
C GLY A 45 -2.06 17.28 -10.53
N SER A 46 -3.03 16.84 -11.31
CA SER A 46 -3.10 17.10 -12.76
C SER A 46 -4.47 17.59 -13.20
N ALA A 47 -4.49 18.53 -14.14
CA ALA A 47 -5.68 18.82 -14.92
C ALA A 47 -5.93 17.70 -15.95
N VAL A 48 -4.88 17.28 -16.66
CA VAL A 48 -4.95 16.14 -17.58
C VAL A 48 -3.70 15.28 -17.46
N SER A 49 -3.89 13.97 -17.30
CA SER A 49 -2.81 12.97 -17.26
C SER A 49 -3.07 11.87 -18.29
N LEU A 50 -2.15 11.71 -19.25
CA LEU A 50 -2.19 10.68 -20.29
C LEU A 50 -1.16 9.58 -19.98
N LEU A 51 -1.60 8.33 -19.80
CA LEU A 51 -0.71 7.23 -19.41
C LEU A 51 -0.09 6.53 -20.63
N GLU A 52 0.81 5.57 -20.38
CA GLU A 52 1.73 4.98 -21.36
C GLU A 52 1.02 4.33 -22.55
N SER A 53 -0.19 3.79 -22.31
CA SER A 53 -0.99 3.12 -23.33
C SER A 53 -1.85 4.08 -24.16
N CYS A 54 -1.79 5.39 -23.92
CA CYS A 54 -2.52 6.39 -24.69
C CYS A 54 -1.86 6.69 -26.04
N LYS A 55 -2.68 6.87 -27.08
CA LYS A 55 -2.22 7.18 -28.43
C LYS A 55 -3.17 8.11 -29.19
N TRP A 56 -2.65 9.07 -29.95
CA TRP A 56 -3.47 9.98 -30.75
C TRP A 56 -4.52 10.72 -29.90
N VAL A 57 -4.03 11.44 -28.90
CA VAL A 57 -4.87 12.22 -27.98
C VAL A 57 -4.57 13.71 -28.13
N THR A 58 -5.61 14.51 -28.31
CA THR A 58 -5.51 15.98 -28.32
C THR A 58 -6.10 16.56 -27.04
N VAL A 59 -5.29 17.28 -26.28
CA VAL A 59 -5.71 18.11 -25.16
C VAL A 59 -5.64 19.55 -25.62
N GLN A 60 -6.76 20.25 -25.71
CA GLN A 60 -6.77 21.60 -26.27
C GLN A 60 -7.66 22.57 -25.50
N ASP A 61 -7.24 23.83 -25.47
CA ASP A 61 -8.01 24.94 -24.90
C ASP A 61 -8.40 24.69 -23.43
N CYS A 62 -7.52 24.06 -22.65
CA CYS A 62 -7.78 23.70 -21.25
C CYS A 62 -7.06 24.63 -20.27
N ALA A 63 -7.60 24.79 -19.05
CA ALA A 63 -7.01 25.59 -17.99
C ALA A 63 -6.92 24.80 -16.67
N SER A 64 -5.81 24.97 -15.94
CA SER A 64 -5.64 24.53 -14.55
C SER A 64 -5.45 25.74 -13.66
N ILE A 65 -6.32 25.91 -12.68
CA ILE A 65 -6.34 27.10 -11.83
C ILE A 65 -6.40 26.76 -10.35
N GLN A 66 -5.84 27.64 -9.56
CA GLN A 66 -5.94 27.58 -8.09
C GLN A 66 -5.63 26.19 -7.49
N PRO A 67 -4.53 25.51 -7.84
CA PRO A 67 -4.26 24.18 -7.28
C PRO A 67 -4.12 24.24 -5.75
N VAL A 68 -4.65 23.21 -5.07
CA VAL A 68 -4.58 23.04 -3.61
C VAL A 68 -3.80 21.76 -3.34
N SER A 69 -2.66 21.89 -2.66
CA SER A 69 -1.78 20.81 -2.24
C SER A 69 -0.59 21.38 -1.45
N GLU A 70 0.18 20.53 -0.78
CA GLU A 70 1.58 20.81 -0.47
C GLU A 70 2.37 21.10 -1.75
N ILE A 71 3.50 21.81 -1.63
CA ILE A 71 4.39 22.09 -2.77
C ILE A 71 5.56 21.11 -2.72
N GLY A 72 5.41 19.95 -3.38
CA GLY A 72 6.42 18.90 -3.28
C GLY A 72 6.13 17.57 -3.99
N GLY A 73 7.16 16.90 -4.47
CA GLY A 73 7.07 15.64 -5.22
C GLY A 73 6.14 15.68 -6.43
N TYR A 74 5.37 14.61 -6.61
CA TYR A 74 4.42 14.37 -7.72
C TYR A 74 3.15 15.24 -7.71
N ARG A 75 3.16 16.34 -6.97
CA ARG A 75 2.05 17.30 -6.92
C ARG A 75 2.20 18.30 -8.05
N ARG A 76 1.07 18.77 -8.58
CA ARG A 76 1.03 19.83 -9.60
C ARG A 76 1.86 19.52 -10.86
N HIS A 77 1.83 18.26 -11.28
CA HIS A 77 2.20 17.84 -12.64
C HIS A 77 1.00 18.14 -13.54
N THR A 78 0.84 19.40 -13.99
CA THR A 78 -0.46 19.90 -14.46
C THR A 78 -0.96 19.20 -15.73
N TYR A 79 -0.17 19.23 -16.81
CA TYR A 79 -0.43 18.54 -18.06
C TYR A 79 0.66 17.51 -18.30
N TYR A 80 0.33 16.26 -18.03
CA TYR A 80 1.29 15.15 -18.03
C TYR A 80 1.00 14.14 -19.14
N THR A 81 2.04 13.66 -19.81
CA THR A 81 1.94 12.56 -20.78
C THR A 81 3.09 11.57 -20.68
N SER A 82 2.78 10.29 -20.49
CA SER A 82 3.69 9.17 -20.80
C SER A 82 3.27 8.41 -22.07
N GLY A 83 2.23 8.90 -22.76
CA GLY A 83 1.72 8.31 -24.01
C GLY A 83 2.53 8.69 -25.25
N GLN A 84 1.94 8.43 -26.42
CA GLN A 84 2.58 8.66 -27.73
C GLN A 84 1.65 9.41 -28.70
N LEU A 85 2.23 10.21 -29.60
CA LEU A 85 1.47 10.95 -30.62
C LEU A 85 0.39 11.84 -29.98
N THR A 86 0.75 12.55 -28.91
CA THR A 86 -0.15 13.43 -28.16
C THR A 86 0.09 14.90 -28.51
N LEU A 87 -0.98 15.70 -28.52
CA LEU A 87 -0.94 17.14 -28.77
C LEU A 87 -1.61 17.87 -27.61
N PHE A 88 -0.88 18.75 -26.94
CA PHE A 88 -1.38 19.73 -25.99
C PHE A 88 -1.36 21.10 -26.67
N LEU A 89 -2.52 21.69 -26.92
CA LEU A 89 -2.64 22.92 -27.70
C LEU A 89 -3.35 24.00 -26.88
N ARG A 90 -2.72 25.16 -26.67
CA ARG A 90 -3.30 26.29 -25.91
C ARG A 90 -3.81 25.88 -24.53
N CYS A 91 -2.97 25.18 -23.78
CA CYS A 91 -3.24 24.83 -22.40
C CYS A 91 -2.65 25.88 -21.46
N ARG A 92 -3.37 26.23 -20.38
CA ARG A 92 -2.94 27.20 -19.37
C ARG A 92 -2.79 26.57 -17.99
N SER A 93 -1.73 26.91 -17.27
CA SER A 93 -1.49 26.47 -15.89
C SER A 93 -1.16 27.64 -14.95
N GLU A 94 -1.62 27.55 -13.70
CA GLU A 94 -1.27 28.49 -12.63
C GLU A 94 -0.61 27.74 -11.47
N ARG A 95 0.56 28.22 -11.01
CA ARG A 95 1.26 27.68 -9.83
C ARG A 95 1.52 26.16 -9.91
N GLY A 96 1.73 25.65 -11.12
CA GLY A 96 2.19 24.28 -11.36
C GLY A 96 3.64 24.09 -10.93
N ARG A 97 4.04 22.84 -10.63
CA ARG A 97 5.47 22.50 -10.49
C ARG A 97 6.03 22.14 -11.85
N HIS A 98 5.45 21.11 -12.46
CA HIS A 98 5.76 20.69 -13.81
C HIS A 98 4.52 20.88 -14.67
N ASP A 99 4.33 22.11 -15.17
CA ASP A 99 3.12 22.53 -15.87
C ASP A 99 2.89 21.72 -17.16
N PHE A 100 3.96 21.49 -17.93
CA PHE A 100 3.95 20.73 -19.18
C PHE A 100 5.03 19.65 -19.13
N ALA A 101 4.63 18.40 -18.88
CA ALA A 101 5.55 17.34 -18.50
C ALA A 101 5.42 16.09 -19.37
N ALA A 102 6.57 15.50 -19.72
CA ALA A 102 6.64 14.17 -20.31
C ALA A 102 7.23 13.16 -19.31
N GLY A 103 6.59 11.99 -19.22
CA GLY A 103 6.88 10.93 -18.27
C GLY A 103 7.84 9.85 -18.75
N TYR A 104 7.95 8.79 -17.94
CA TYR A 104 8.84 7.66 -18.15
C TYR A 104 8.58 6.99 -19.49
N LEU A 105 9.64 6.87 -20.30
CA LEU A 105 9.65 6.27 -21.64
C LEU A 105 8.53 6.79 -22.57
N ALA A 106 8.13 8.06 -22.42
CA ALA A 106 7.19 8.69 -23.33
C ALA A 106 7.72 8.61 -24.77
N ALA A 107 7.12 7.73 -25.58
CA ALA A 107 7.67 7.32 -26.86
C ALA A 107 7.71 8.45 -27.89
N GLY A 108 6.74 9.37 -27.81
CA GLY A 108 6.60 10.51 -28.72
C GLY A 108 6.28 10.13 -30.18
N PRO A 109 6.39 11.08 -31.12
CA PRO A 109 6.49 12.51 -30.84
C PRO A 109 5.27 13.00 -30.05
N ASN A 110 5.53 13.84 -29.04
CA ASN A 110 4.51 14.51 -28.23
C ASN A 110 4.74 16.01 -28.38
N ALA A 111 3.68 16.82 -28.46
CA ALA A 111 3.82 18.25 -28.70
C ALA A 111 3.02 19.08 -27.68
N PHE A 112 3.67 20.08 -27.09
CA PHE A 112 3.04 21.17 -26.35
C PHE A 112 3.16 22.44 -27.20
N VAL A 113 2.03 22.99 -27.63
CA VAL A 113 1.96 24.03 -28.65
C VAL A 113 1.11 25.20 -28.13
N GLU A 114 1.66 26.41 -28.16
CA GLU A 114 0.97 27.64 -27.72
C GLU A 114 0.51 27.60 -26.25
N CYS A 115 1.26 26.94 -25.37
CA CYS A 115 0.91 26.74 -23.96
C CYS A 115 1.50 27.81 -23.02
N GLU A 116 0.81 28.12 -21.93
CA GLU A 116 1.19 29.20 -20.99
C GLU A 116 1.13 28.73 -19.52
N ALA A 117 2.21 28.95 -18.76
CA ALA A 117 2.24 28.75 -17.32
C ALA A 117 2.54 30.07 -16.60
N THR A 118 1.83 30.34 -15.50
CA THR A 118 1.98 31.55 -14.68
C THR A 118 2.36 31.20 -13.26
N ALA A 119 3.32 31.95 -12.70
CA ALA A 119 3.89 31.71 -11.37
C ALA A 119 4.29 30.22 -11.15
N ALA A 120 4.91 29.61 -12.16
CA ALA A 120 5.42 28.25 -12.11
C ALA A 120 6.44 28.10 -10.98
N LEU A 121 6.39 26.96 -10.29
CA LEU A 121 7.16 26.67 -9.08
C LEU A 121 8.40 25.81 -9.37
N ASP A 122 8.49 25.24 -10.57
CA ASP A 122 9.62 24.42 -11.03
C ASP A 122 9.72 24.48 -12.57
N PHE A 123 10.58 23.67 -13.19
CA PHE A 123 10.71 23.62 -14.65
C PHE A 123 9.62 22.77 -15.33
N SER A 124 9.31 23.05 -16.59
CA SER A 124 8.57 22.16 -17.50
C SER A 124 9.53 21.43 -18.48
N GLY A 125 9.16 20.23 -18.90
CA GLY A 125 10.02 19.36 -19.72
C GLY A 125 9.78 17.88 -19.46
N PRO A 126 10.58 16.98 -20.08
CA PRO A 126 10.65 15.61 -19.62
C PRO A 126 11.18 15.52 -18.18
N ILE A 127 10.41 14.88 -17.29
CA ILE A 127 10.70 14.82 -15.84
C ILE A 127 11.17 13.43 -15.38
N GLU A 128 11.03 12.42 -16.23
CA GLU A 128 11.38 11.00 -16.01
C GLU A 128 12.20 10.45 -17.21
N SER A 129 12.82 9.27 -17.05
CA SER A 129 13.66 8.64 -18.09
C SER A 129 12.80 7.87 -19.09
N TRP A 130 12.95 7.89 -20.39
CA TRP A 130 13.67 8.75 -21.32
C TRP A 130 12.58 9.14 -22.32
N ALA A 131 12.21 10.42 -22.40
CA ALA A 131 11.24 10.90 -23.37
C ALA A 131 11.95 11.26 -24.68
N SER A 132 11.40 10.77 -25.80
CA SER A 132 11.97 11.00 -27.12
C SER A 132 11.05 11.86 -27.99
N GLY A 133 11.61 12.85 -28.70
CA GLY A 133 10.86 13.58 -29.71
C GLY A 133 9.76 14.50 -29.15
N VAL A 134 9.97 15.08 -27.96
CA VAL A 134 9.03 16.06 -27.40
C VAL A 134 9.29 17.43 -28.02
N LEU A 135 8.24 18.04 -28.56
CA LEU A 135 8.24 19.40 -29.09
C LEU A 135 7.55 20.34 -28.11
N PHE A 136 8.26 21.38 -27.67
CA PHE A 136 7.66 22.56 -27.06
C PHE A 136 7.72 23.68 -28.09
N ASP A 137 6.57 24.19 -28.49
CA ASP A 137 6.44 25.15 -29.58
C ASP A 137 5.60 26.34 -29.12
N ASN A 138 6.22 27.53 -29.05
CA ASN A 138 5.60 28.73 -28.49
C ASN A 138 5.07 28.52 -27.06
N VAL A 139 5.84 27.83 -26.21
CA VAL A 139 5.53 27.65 -24.79
C VAL A 139 6.13 28.77 -23.95
N THR A 140 5.32 29.38 -23.09
CA THR A 140 5.75 30.42 -22.14
C THR A 140 5.60 29.92 -20.71
N VAL A 141 6.68 30.01 -19.92
CA VAL A 141 6.72 29.66 -18.50
C VAL A 141 7.20 30.86 -17.68
N ASP A 142 6.27 31.52 -17.00
CA ASP A 142 6.57 32.61 -16.06
C ASP A 142 6.85 32.06 -14.65
N GLY A 143 7.94 32.52 -14.02
CA GLY A 143 8.40 32.09 -12.69
C GLY A 143 9.26 30.82 -12.67
N GLY A 144 9.10 29.93 -13.66
CA GLY A 144 9.80 28.64 -13.76
C GLY A 144 10.79 28.56 -14.93
N GLY A 145 11.24 27.32 -15.22
CA GLY A 145 12.19 27.01 -16.29
C GLY A 145 11.64 26.07 -17.37
N LEU A 146 12.42 25.87 -18.43
CA LEU A 146 12.25 24.77 -19.39
C LEU A 146 13.53 23.93 -19.42
N ALA A 147 13.42 22.60 -19.34
CA ALA A 147 14.60 21.75 -19.30
C ALA A 147 14.49 20.51 -20.21
N LEU A 148 15.47 20.38 -21.11
CA LEU A 148 15.83 19.17 -21.82
C LEU A 148 17.21 18.73 -21.30
N THR A 149 17.24 17.88 -20.26
CA THR A 149 18.47 17.66 -19.49
C THR A 149 18.65 16.24 -18.96
N ASN A 150 19.86 15.97 -18.45
CA ASN A 150 20.15 14.92 -17.48
C ASN A 150 19.78 15.42 -16.08
N ARG A 151 18.88 14.69 -15.41
CA ARG A 151 18.42 14.92 -14.03
C ARG A 151 19.25 14.14 -13.00
N GLU A 152 20.29 13.43 -13.45
CA GLU A 152 21.25 12.70 -12.62
C GLU A 152 20.55 11.75 -11.63
N THR A 153 20.73 11.96 -10.34
CA THR A 153 20.14 11.15 -9.27
C THR A 153 18.74 11.57 -8.85
N ASP A 154 18.23 12.71 -9.34
CA ASP A 154 16.90 13.21 -8.99
C ASP A 154 15.81 12.22 -9.42
N GLY A 155 14.68 12.23 -8.71
CA GLY A 155 13.52 11.38 -9.04
C GLY A 155 13.83 9.87 -9.02
N GLN A 156 14.70 9.42 -8.10
CA GLN A 156 15.19 8.04 -8.00
C GLN A 156 16.13 7.61 -9.14
N GLY A 157 16.99 8.51 -9.60
CA GLY A 157 17.97 8.20 -10.64
C GLY A 157 17.40 8.29 -12.04
N VAL A 158 16.71 9.38 -12.34
CA VAL A 158 16.14 9.64 -13.67
C VAL A 158 17.23 9.63 -14.75
N GLY A 159 18.42 10.16 -14.49
CA GLY A 159 19.44 10.29 -15.52
C GLY A 159 18.96 11.15 -16.70
N TRP A 160 19.21 10.73 -17.93
CA TRP A 160 18.77 11.45 -19.12
C TRP A 160 17.24 11.40 -19.30
N ALA A 161 16.59 12.55 -19.13
CA ALA A 161 15.14 12.66 -19.26
C ALA A 161 14.70 12.97 -20.71
N ALA A 162 15.51 13.70 -21.48
CA ALA A 162 15.13 14.22 -22.80
C ALA A 162 16.11 13.82 -23.90
N ALA A 163 15.59 13.35 -25.03
CA ALA A 163 16.36 13.12 -26.24
C ALA A 163 15.59 13.40 -27.51
N ASN A 164 16.28 13.87 -28.55
CA ASN A 164 15.66 14.26 -29.81
C ASN A 164 14.53 15.30 -29.63
N CYS A 165 14.57 16.08 -28.55
CA CYS A 165 13.53 17.04 -28.17
C CYS A 165 13.86 18.44 -28.67
N VAL A 166 12.84 19.25 -28.92
CA VAL A 166 12.97 20.59 -29.50
C VAL A 166 12.20 21.60 -28.66
N LEU A 167 12.88 22.69 -28.28
CA LEU A 167 12.27 23.94 -27.84
C LEU A 167 12.28 24.89 -29.04
N TRP A 168 11.10 25.30 -29.49
CA TRP A 168 10.90 26.21 -30.60
C TRP A 168 10.17 27.46 -30.13
N GLN A 169 10.80 28.62 -30.25
CA GLN A 169 10.23 29.90 -29.82
C GLN A 169 9.62 29.83 -28.40
N CYS A 170 10.36 29.27 -27.45
CA CYS A 170 9.90 29.17 -26.07
C CYS A 170 10.48 30.29 -25.20
N VAL A 171 9.75 30.65 -24.15
CA VAL A 171 10.14 31.67 -23.17
C VAL A 171 10.10 31.06 -21.78
N ALA A 172 11.19 31.21 -21.01
CA ALA A 172 11.22 30.87 -19.60
C ALA A 172 12.30 31.67 -18.86
N SER A 173 12.26 31.67 -17.52
CA SER A 173 13.31 32.32 -16.71
C SER A 173 14.68 31.69 -16.97
N VAL A 174 14.71 30.35 -17.04
CA VAL A 174 15.90 29.54 -17.33
C VAL A 174 15.53 28.47 -18.35
N ILE A 175 16.37 28.31 -19.37
CA ILE A 175 16.28 27.25 -20.37
C ILE A 175 17.55 26.40 -20.31
N THR A 176 17.38 25.13 -19.96
CA THR A 176 18.43 24.12 -19.99
C THR A 176 18.25 23.22 -21.20
N CYS A 177 19.24 23.15 -22.08
CA CYS A 177 19.25 22.22 -23.22
C CYS A 177 20.61 21.51 -23.25
N ARG A 178 20.62 20.22 -22.92
CA ARG A 178 21.81 19.36 -22.93
C ARG A 178 21.63 18.19 -23.90
N ASN A 179 22.73 17.70 -24.48
CA ASN A 179 22.71 16.57 -25.40
C ASN A 179 22.98 15.25 -24.68
N PRO A 180 22.07 14.27 -24.75
CA PRO A 180 22.38 12.92 -24.29
C PRO A 180 23.36 12.21 -25.24
N PRO A 181 24.09 11.18 -24.78
CA PRO A 181 24.92 10.36 -25.65
C PRO A 181 24.13 9.80 -26.84
N GLY A 182 24.62 10.04 -28.06
CA GLY A 182 24.04 9.48 -29.28
C GLY A 182 22.75 10.16 -29.81
N ALA A 183 22.25 11.20 -29.14
CA ALA A 183 21.09 11.97 -29.61
C ALA A 183 21.33 13.48 -29.41
N ARG A 184 20.45 14.32 -29.97
CA ARG A 184 20.56 15.78 -29.88
C ARG A 184 19.28 16.38 -29.35
N ASN A 185 19.38 17.45 -28.60
CA ASN A 185 18.27 18.32 -28.23
C ASN A 185 18.51 19.70 -28.84
N TRP A 186 17.43 20.41 -29.18
CA TRP A 186 17.50 21.71 -29.85
C TRP A 186 16.74 22.78 -29.09
N ALA A 187 17.28 23.99 -29.08
CA ALA A 187 16.61 25.19 -28.62
C ALA A 187 16.79 26.30 -29.68
N ILE A 188 15.70 26.70 -30.31
CA ILE A 188 15.69 27.57 -31.49
C ILE A 188 14.74 28.74 -31.25
N GLY A 189 15.22 29.98 -31.42
CA GLY A 189 14.40 31.18 -31.20
C GLY A 189 13.92 31.36 -29.75
N CYS A 190 14.62 30.76 -28.78
CA CYS A 190 14.19 30.71 -27.39
C CYS A 190 14.74 31.90 -26.57
N TRP A 191 14.01 32.30 -25.53
CA TRP A 191 14.30 33.48 -24.70
C TRP A 191 14.37 33.11 -23.22
N GLY A 192 15.46 33.48 -22.56
CA GLY A 192 15.73 33.18 -21.15
C GLY A 192 17.22 33.19 -20.81
N GLN A 193 17.59 32.67 -19.63
CA GLN A 193 18.98 32.32 -19.33
C GLN A 193 19.29 30.93 -19.89
N PHE A 194 20.42 30.77 -20.58
CA PHE A 194 20.72 29.55 -21.34
C PHE A 194 21.82 28.69 -20.68
N TYR A 195 21.56 27.39 -20.52
CA TYR A 195 22.51 26.42 -19.97
C TYR A 195 22.55 25.14 -20.79
N GLY A 196 23.75 24.55 -20.90
CA GLY A 196 23.94 23.22 -21.49
C GLY A 196 24.52 23.23 -22.90
N ASP A 197 24.88 22.03 -23.36
CA ASP A 197 25.63 21.73 -24.58
C ASP A 197 24.76 21.29 -25.77
N GLY A 198 23.45 21.55 -25.68
CA GLY A 198 22.48 21.31 -26.74
C GLY A 198 22.73 22.12 -28.02
N CYS A 199 21.93 21.86 -29.06
CA CYS A 199 21.98 22.63 -30.29
C CYS A 199 21.20 23.94 -30.12
N TRP A 200 21.91 25.07 -30.05
CA TRP A 200 21.31 26.40 -29.93
C TRP A 200 21.31 27.13 -31.28
N GLN A 201 20.18 27.74 -31.64
CA GLN A 201 20.08 28.61 -32.82
C GLN A 201 19.22 29.84 -32.52
N MET A 202 19.69 31.01 -32.98
CA MET A 202 18.96 32.27 -32.88
C MET A 202 18.42 32.55 -31.45
N PRO A 203 19.26 32.44 -30.39
CA PRO A 203 18.83 32.72 -29.03
C PRO A 203 18.44 34.19 -28.89
N ASN A 204 17.34 34.48 -28.18
CA ASN A 204 16.76 35.81 -28.05
C ASN A 204 16.43 36.49 -29.41
N GLU A 205 16.10 35.70 -30.42
CA GLU A 205 15.65 36.17 -31.73
C GLU A 205 14.33 35.49 -32.13
N PHE A 206 13.69 36.03 -33.16
CA PHE A 206 12.48 35.45 -33.75
C PHE A 206 12.83 34.64 -35.00
N VAL A 207 12.22 33.48 -35.15
CA VAL A 207 12.47 32.56 -36.27
C VAL A 207 11.21 32.29 -37.11
N LYS A 208 11.42 31.79 -38.34
CA LYS A 208 10.35 31.31 -39.22
C LYS A 208 10.52 29.81 -39.49
N PRO A 209 9.43 29.03 -39.53
CA PRO A 209 8.03 29.43 -39.25
C PRO A 209 7.84 29.83 -37.78
N VAL A 210 6.82 30.64 -37.49
CA VAL A 210 6.57 31.11 -36.11
C VAL A 210 6.30 29.92 -35.18
N SER A 211 5.56 28.92 -35.66
CA SER A 211 5.39 27.63 -35.02
C SER A 211 5.92 26.53 -35.94
N LEU A 212 6.80 25.69 -35.40
CA LEU A 212 7.34 24.53 -36.11
C LEU A 212 6.24 23.49 -36.39
N PHE A 213 5.37 23.23 -35.41
CA PHE A 213 4.25 22.30 -35.54
C PHE A 213 3.31 22.73 -36.68
N ARG A 214 2.92 24.01 -36.71
CA ARG A 214 2.07 24.56 -37.77
C ARG A 214 2.75 24.53 -39.13
N GLY A 215 4.06 24.85 -39.20
CA GLY A 215 4.85 24.75 -40.42
C GLY A 215 4.87 23.32 -40.99
N GLN A 216 5.21 22.34 -40.17
CA GLN A 216 5.22 20.93 -40.56
C GLN A 216 3.81 20.42 -40.95
N LEU A 217 2.77 20.89 -40.25
CA LEU A 217 1.39 20.56 -40.59
C LEU A 217 0.98 21.13 -41.95
N ALA A 218 1.36 22.39 -42.26
CA ALA A 218 1.15 23.00 -43.57
C ALA A 218 1.86 22.22 -44.68
N GLU A 219 3.11 21.82 -44.47
CA GLU A 219 3.86 21.04 -45.46
C GLU A 219 3.19 19.70 -45.75
N ARG A 220 2.71 19.00 -44.71
CA ARG A 220 2.10 17.68 -44.83
C ARG A 220 0.66 17.70 -45.36
N LEU A 221 -0.17 18.61 -44.85
CA LEU A 221 -1.63 18.58 -45.03
C LEU A 221 -2.23 19.89 -45.57
N ARG A 222 -1.39 20.88 -45.90
CA ARG A 222 -1.74 22.20 -46.45
C ARG A 222 -2.60 23.07 -45.52
N ALA A 223 -2.96 24.26 -46.02
CA ALA A 223 -3.54 25.35 -45.23
C ALA A 223 -4.81 24.99 -44.45
N LYS A 224 -5.69 24.13 -45.01
CA LYS A 224 -6.93 23.73 -44.33
C LYS A 224 -6.69 23.02 -43.00
N ALA A 225 -5.64 22.20 -42.91
CA ALA A 225 -5.29 21.50 -41.67
C ALA A 225 -4.73 22.46 -40.62
N VAL A 226 -3.98 23.48 -41.04
CA VAL A 226 -3.47 24.52 -40.12
C VAL A 226 -4.61 25.38 -39.58
N ALA A 227 -5.57 25.74 -40.43
CA ALA A 227 -6.75 26.51 -40.00
C ALA A 227 -7.59 25.77 -38.94
N ALA A 228 -7.55 24.42 -38.92
CA ALA A 228 -8.23 23.64 -37.89
C ALA A 228 -7.58 23.77 -36.50
N LEU A 229 -6.37 24.30 -36.41
CA LEU A 229 -5.71 24.62 -35.14
C LEU A 229 -6.03 26.02 -34.65
N ASP A 230 -6.72 26.86 -35.43
CA ASP A 230 -6.99 28.23 -35.00
C ASP A 230 -8.00 28.28 -33.84
N PRO A 231 -7.90 29.28 -32.96
CA PRO A 231 -8.85 29.42 -31.86
C PRO A 231 -10.29 29.48 -32.42
N PRO A 232 -11.25 28.73 -31.86
CA PRO A 232 -12.66 28.90 -32.21
C PRO A 232 -13.13 30.30 -31.79
N GLU A 233 -13.94 30.96 -32.62
CA GLU A 233 -14.67 32.17 -32.21
C GLU A 233 -15.61 31.81 -31.05
N ILE A 234 -15.33 32.31 -29.86
CA ILE A 234 -16.27 32.23 -28.73
C ILE A 234 -17.27 33.37 -28.93
N PRO A 235 -18.57 33.10 -29.15
CA PRO A 235 -19.54 34.17 -29.28
C PRO A 235 -19.60 34.97 -27.98
N SER A 236 -19.18 36.23 -28.03
CA SER A 236 -19.39 37.18 -26.95
C SER A 236 -20.88 37.25 -26.65
N GLN A 237 -21.27 37.09 -25.38
CA GLN A 237 -22.64 37.38 -24.94
C GLN A 237 -23.01 38.79 -25.41
N PRO A 238 -24.12 38.99 -26.14
CA PRO A 238 -24.51 40.32 -26.58
C PRO A 238 -24.94 41.14 -25.36
N GLY A 239 -24.02 41.99 -24.87
CA GLY A 239 -24.26 42.86 -23.71
C GLY A 239 -23.00 43.49 -23.09
N ASP A 240 -21.84 42.85 -23.17
CA ASP A 240 -20.63 43.35 -22.50
C ASP A 240 -19.80 44.28 -23.39
N ALA A 241 -20.34 45.47 -23.66
CA ALA A 241 -19.51 46.60 -24.06
C ALA A 241 -18.71 47.06 -22.81
N ARG A 242 -17.52 46.48 -22.58
CA ARG A 242 -16.61 46.99 -21.54
C ARG A 242 -16.04 48.35 -22.00
N PRO A 243 -16.06 49.40 -21.16
CA PRO A 243 -15.44 50.68 -21.47
C PRO A 243 -13.92 50.54 -21.68
N ILE A 244 -13.39 51.43 -22.52
CA ILE A 244 -11.99 51.52 -22.98
C ILE A 244 -10.94 51.64 -21.85
N GLU A 245 -11.35 51.70 -20.58
CA GLU A 245 -10.48 51.74 -19.39
C GLU A 245 -9.79 50.40 -19.06
N ALA A 246 -10.19 49.28 -19.67
CA ALA A 246 -9.53 47.98 -19.50
C ALA A 246 -8.17 47.85 -20.25
N LEU A 247 -7.73 48.88 -20.97
CA LEU A 247 -6.46 48.86 -21.74
C LEU A 247 -5.20 49.14 -20.89
N VAL A 248 -5.32 49.38 -19.58
CA VAL A 248 -4.19 49.81 -18.71
C VAL A 248 -3.58 48.68 -17.85
N ARG A 249 -3.99 47.43 -18.05
CA ARG A 249 -3.28 46.26 -17.50
C ARG A 249 -2.97 45.25 -18.60
N ARG A 250 -2.17 45.65 -19.60
CA ARG A 250 -1.51 44.66 -20.44
C ARG A 250 -0.44 43.95 -19.58
N PRO A 251 -0.57 42.65 -19.27
CA PRO A 251 0.56 41.91 -18.75
C PRO A 251 1.71 42.03 -19.75
N PHE A 252 2.94 42.02 -19.25
CA PHE A 252 4.16 42.18 -20.03
C PHE A 252 4.20 41.13 -21.16
N GLN A 253 3.82 41.51 -22.38
CA GLN A 253 4.05 40.70 -23.57
C GLN A 253 5.46 41.03 -24.05
N ILE A 254 6.32 40.02 -24.12
CA ILE A 254 7.61 40.16 -24.80
C ILE A 254 7.30 40.44 -26.28
N PRO A 255 7.70 41.61 -26.84
CA PRO A 255 7.32 41.99 -28.19
C PRO A 255 7.81 40.96 -29.23
N GLY A 256 6.89 40.34 -29.98
CA GLY A 256 7.19 39.41 -31.08
C GLY A 256 6.79 37.94 -30.85
N PHE A 257 6.37 37.56 -29.64
CA PHE A 257 5.73 36.27 -29.38
C PHE A 257 4.23 36.33 -29.71
N LEU A 258 3.85 35.71 -30.83
CA LEU A 258 2.46 35.54 -31.23
C LEU A 258 1.80 34.41 -30.42
N ILE A 259 1.44 34.69 -29.17
CA ILE A 259 0.31 33.96 -28.56
C ILE A 259 -0.94 34.65 -29.12
N PRO A 260 -1.84 33.95 -29.83
CA PRO A 260 -3.01 34.59 -30.43
C PRO A 260 -3.80 35.37 -29.36
N GLU A 261 -4.07 36.66 -29.65
CA GLU A 261 -5.02 37.46 -28.86
C GLU A 261 -6.35 36.68 -28.86
N GLY A 262 -6.74 36.13 -27.69
CA GLY A 262 -7.92 35.29 -27.58
C GLY A 262 -7.68 33.80 -27.28
N ASN A 263 -6.60 33.43 -26.56
CA ASN A 263 -6.46 32.06 -26.00
C ASN A 263 -7.78 31.63 -25.31
N PRO A 264 -8.53 30.64 -25.87
CA PRO A 264 -9.85 30.26 -25.35
C PRO A 264 -9.80 29.76 -23.91
N ALA A 265 -8.70 29.13 -23.49
CA ALA A 265 -8.49 28.70 -22.10
C ALA A 265 -8.54 29.87 -21.10
N LYS A 266 -8.10 31.07 -21.52
CA LYS A 266 -8.18 32.29 -20.70
C LYS A 266 -9.61 32.83 -20.60
N GLN A 267 -10.39 32.74 -21.67
CA GLN A 267 -11.78 33.20 -21.70
C GLN A 267 -12.73 32.25 -20.95
N LEU A 268 -12.46 30.94 -20.97
CA LEU A 268 -13.21 29.93 -20.20
C LEU A 268 -13.19 30.17 -18.68
N LEU A 269 -12.21 30.92 -18.17
CA LEU A 269 -12.16 31.32 -16.76
C LEU A 269 -13.30 32.28 -16.37
N GLU A 270 -13.85 33.02 -17.34
CA GLU A 270 -14.82 34.10 -17.13
C GLU A 270 -16.26 33.73 -17.54
N SER A 271 -16.50 32.51 -18.05
CA SER A 271 -17.83 32.09 -18.53
C SER A 271 -18.71 31.50 -17.42
N GLY A 272 -20.02 31.79 -17.45
CA GLY A 272 -21.02 31.23 -16.53
C GLY A 272 -21.17 29.71 -16.63
N ILE A 273 -21.54 29.07 -15.51
CA ILE A 273 -21.50 27.61 -15.31
C ILE A 273 -22.92 27.09 -15.05
N LEU A 274 -23.27 25.96 -15.68
CA LEU A 274 -24.38 25.11 -15.23
C LEU A 274 -23.79 24.02 -14.33
N GLU A 275 -24.22 23.96 -13.07
CA GLU A 275 -23.68 23.01 -12.09
C GLU A 275 -24.35 21.64 -12.21
N PHE A 276 -23.52 20.60 -12.26
CA PHE A 276 -23.95 19.21 -12.31
C PHE A 276 -23.07 18.38 -11.36
N GLY A 277 -23.68 17.54 -10.52
CA GLY A 277 -22.95 16.57 -9.69
C GLY A 277 -22.35 15.43 -10.54
N MET A 278 -21.25 14.83 -10.08
CA MET A 278 -20.55 13.75 -10.79
C MET A 278 -21.48 12.59 -11.21
N ASP A 279 -22.43 12.24 -10.34
CA ASP A 279 -23.43 11.18 -10.54
C ASP A 279 -24.33 11.40 -11.76
N SER A 280 -24.45 12.65 -12.23
CA SER A 280 -25.25 12.99 -13.41
C SER A 280 -24.48 12.89 -14.73
N LEU A 281 -23.13 12.88 -14.68
CA LEU A 281 -22.23 12.78 -15.84
C LEU A 281 -21.81 11.35 -16.13
N LEU A 282 -21.64 10.54 -15.08
CA LEU A 282 -21.38 9.11 -15.19
C LEU A 282 -22.69 8.43 -15.54
N GLY A 283 -22.84 7.93 -16.78
CA GLY A 283 -23.97 7.09 -17.15
C GLY A 283 -24.14 5.98 -16.10
N ARG A 284 -25.40 5.68 -15.71
CA ARG A 284 -25.79 4.79 -14.60
C ARG A 284 -24.67 3.80 -14.27
N GLU A 285 -24.01 3.99 -13.12
CA GLU A 285 -23.09 2.99 -12.61
C GLU A 285 -23.79 1.63 -12.67
N PRO A 286 -23.08 0.55 -13.07
CA PRO A 286 -23.65 -0.78 -12.95
C PRO A 286 -24.17 -0.90 -11.52
N PRO A 287 -25.42 -1.38 -11.32
CA PRO A 287 -26.04 -1.38 -10.00
C PRO A 287 -25.06 -1.98 -9.01
N PRO A 288 -24.85 -1.34 -7.84
CA PRO A 288 -23.87 -1.81 -6.88
C PRO A 288 -24.11 -3.29 -6.66
N LYS A 289 -23.08 -4.12 -6.91
CA LYS A 289 -23.18 -5.56 -6.67
C LYS A 289 -23.75 -5.73 -5.27
N THR A 290 -24.88 -6.41 -5.14
CA THR A 290 -25.49 -6.66 -3.84
C THR A 290 -24.40 -7.22 -2.93
N PRO A 291 -24.10 -6.55 -1.80
CA PRO A 291 -23.00 -6.95 -0.95
C PRO A 291 -23.16 -8.42 -0.56
N SER A 292 -22.14 -9.24 -0.80
CA SER A 292 -22.12 -10.60 -0.28
C SER A 292 -22.31 -10.55 1.24
N PRO A 293 -23.05 -11.51 1.84
CA PRO A 293 -23.14 -11.61 3.29
C PRO A 293 -21.76 -11.65 3.94
N ILE A 294 -21.62 -11.03 5.11
CA ILE A 294 -20.39 -11.13 5.89
C ILE A 294 -20.14 -12.58 6.32
N LYS A 295 -18.88 -12.98 6.35
CA LYS A 295 -18.40 -14.27 6.85
C LYS A 295 -17.61 -13.99 8.13
N PRO A 296 -18.28 -13.93 9.29
CA PRO A 296 -17.64 -13.41 10.47
C PRO A 296 -16.48 -14.29 10.92
N LEU A 297 -15.37 -13.64 11.27
CA LEU A 297 -14.24 -14.28 11.93
C LEU A 297 -14.54 -14.37 13.43
N ALA A 298 -14.30 -15.53 14.03
CA ALA A 298 -14.47 -15.73 15.45
C ALA A 298 -13.42 -16.70 16.00
N VAL A 299 -13.16 -16.61 17.30
CA VAL A 299 -12.42 -17.65 18.02
C VAL A 299 -13.42 -18.67 18.55
N ARG A 300 -13.26 -19.95 18.20
CA ARG A 300 -14.09 -21.06 18.68
C ARG A 300 -13.22 -22.21 19.14
N ASN A 301 -13.32 -22.59 20.42
CA ASN A 301 -12.43 -23.57 21.05
C ASN A 301 -10.95 -23.28 20.76
N GLY A 302 -10.60 -21.98 20.77
CA GLY A 302 -9.26 -21.50 20.45
C GLY A 302 -8.85 -21.64 18.98
N TRP A 303 -9.77 -21.80 18.02
CA TRP A 303 -9.48 -21.77 16.60
C TRP A 303 -10.03 -20.52 15.95
N LEU A 304 -9.30 -19.90 15.02
CA LEU A 304 -9.85 -18.86 14.14
C LEU A 304 -10.73 -19.54 13.10
N VAL A 305 -12.02 -19.25 13.18
CA VAL A 305 -13.07 -19.86 12.36
C VAL A 305 -13.75 -18.78 11.56
N CYS A 306 -13.94 -19.02 10.27
CA CYS A 306 -14.69 -18.17 9.37
C CYS A 306 -15.78 -19.01 8.70
N ALA A 307 -17.04 -18.58 8.77
CA ALA A 307 -18.20 -19.31 8.23
C ALA A 307 -18.29 -20.79 8.69
N GLY A 308 -17.88 -21.08 9.93
CA GLY A 308 -17.92 -22.43 10.51
C GLY A 308 -16.76 -23.35 10.11
N GLU A 309 -15.83 -22.87 9.28
CA GLU A 309 -14.62 -23.58 8.84
C GLU A 309 -13.38 -22.97 9.50
N LEU A 310 -12.39 -23.80 9.82
CA LEU A 310 -11.07 -23.31 10.21
C LEU A 310 -10.52 -22.37 9.12
N LEU A 311 -10.12 -21.16 9.49
CA LEU A 311 -9.44 -20.26 8.56
C LEU A 311 -8.03 -20.81 8.29
N ILE A 312 -7.73 -21.06 7.02
CA ILE A 312 -6.44 -21.61 6.55
C ILE A 312 -5.89 -20.76 5.41
N GLY A 313 -4.58 -20.72 5.27
CA GLY A 313 -3.88 -20.07 4.16
C GLY A 313 -2.72 -19.19 4.62
N GLY A 314 -1.89 -18.82 3.65
CA GLY A 314 -0.71 -18.00 3.90
C GLY A 314 -1.04 -16.57 4.30
N ARG A 315 -0.04 -15.88 4.83
CA ARG A 315 -0.12 -14.46 5.19
C ARG A 315 0.69 -13.61 4.22
N ILE A 316 0.22 -12.39 3.97
CA ILE A 316 0.93 -11.36 3.21
C ILE A 316 1.48 -10.34 4.20
N GLY A 317 2.80 -10.10 4.17
CA GLY A 317 3.41 -8.96 4.85
C GLY A 317 3.38 -7.71 3.96
N THR A 318 3.42 -6.54 4.59
CA THR A 318 3.50 -5.25 3.89
C THR A 318 4.97 -4.83 3.75
N THR A 319 5.36 -4.27 2.60
CA THR A 319 6.68 -3.66 2.41
C THR A 319 6.78 -2.37 3.23
N TRP A 320 7.84 -2.16 4.02
CA TRP A 320 7.83 -1.03 4.95
C TRP A 320 8.14 0.34 4.29
N TRP A 321 8.85 0.38 3.17
CA TRP A 321 9.23 1.66 2.51
C TRP A 321 9.66 1.55 1.04
N ARG A 322 9.98 0.35 0.56
CA ARG A 322 10.46 0.13 -0.81
C ARG A 322 9.33 0.12 -1.82
N GLY A 323 9.56 0.71 -2.99
CA GLY A 323 8.55 0.82 -4.03
C GLY A 323 9.14 1.42 -5.30
N SER A 324 8.34 1.41 -6.37
CA SER A 324 8.72 2.00 -7.64
C SER A 324 7.50 2.61 -8.32
N VAL A 325 7.69 3.78 -8.92
CA VAL A 325 6.74 4.38 -9.87
C VAL A 325 6.89 3.86 -11.29
N LEU A 326 7.97 3.11 -11.56
CA LEU A 326 8.21 2.51 -12.87
C LEU A 326 7.29 1.30 -13.10
N PRO A 327 6.52 1.26 -14.20
CA PRO A 327 5.60 0.16 -14.51
C PRO A 327 6.26 -1.23 -14.53
N THR A 328 7.50 -1.32 -15.02
CA THR A 328 8.24 -2.59 -15.12
C THR A 328 8.66 -3.16 -13.77
N ARG A 329 8.68 -2.34 -12.72
CA ARG A 329 9.20 -2.70 -11.39
C ARG A 329 8.19 -2.61 -10.27
N ALA A 330 7.04 -1.95 -10.48
CA ALA A 330 6.05 -1.71 -9.44
C ALA A 330 5.65 -3.00 -8.68
N ARG A 331 5.45 -4.10 -9.43
CA ARG A 331 5.04 -5.40 -8.88
C ARG A 331 6.11 -6.11 -8.03
N GLU A 332 7.37 -5.67 -8.06
CA GLU A 332 8.47 -6.28 -7.29
C GLU A 332 8.25 -6.17 -5.77
N PHE A 333 7.40 -5.23 -5.32
CA PHE A 333 7.28 -4.84 -3.91
C PHE A 333 6.00 -5.32 -3.21
N GLY A 334 5.30 -6.30 -3.78
CA GLY A 334 4.12 -6.93 -3.17
C GLY A 334 2.97 -5.94 -2.92
N ALA A 335 2.04 -6.31 -2.04
CA ALA A 335 0.89 -5.47 -1.67
C ALA A 335 1.28 -4.40 -0.63
N GLY A 336 0.59 -3.26 -0.68
CA GLY A 336 0.72 -2.19 0.31
C GLY A 336 -0.59 -1.41 0.45
N LEU A 337 -1.32 -1.63 1.55
CA LEU A 337 -2.64 -1.01 1.75
C LEU A 337 -2.58 0.52 1.74
N THR A 338 -1.47 1.09 2.22
CA THR A 338 -1.27 2.53 2.42
C THR A 338 -0.14 3.09 1.54
N ARG A 339 0.28 2.31 0.54
CA ARG A 339 1.17 2.77 -0.52
C ARG A 339 0.34 3.53 -1.56
N PHE A 340 0.72 4.77 -1.81
CA PHE A 340 0.06 5.67 -2.75
C PHE A 340 1.02 6.06 -3.87
N VAL A 341 0.58 5.88 -5.11
CA VAL A 341 1.24 6.38 -6.31
C VAL A 341 0.26 7.29 -7.04
N PRO A 342 0.49 8.61 -7.06
CA PRO A 342 -0.41 9.56 -7.70
C PRO A 342 -0.78 9.17 -9.14
N GLY A 343 -2.09 9.08 -9.41
CA GLY A 343 -2.60 8.76 -10.75
C GLY A 343 -2.25 7.35 -11.26
N ARG A 344 -1.91 6.42 -10.38
CA ARG A 344 -1.61 5.02 -10.73
C ARG A 344 -2.27 4.05 -9.75
N ASP A 345 -3.17 3.23 -10.27
CA ASP A 345 -3.82 2.14 -9.54
C ASP A 345 -3.39 0.78 -10.06
N GLY A 346 -3.37 -0.21 -9.18
CA GLY A 346 -3.07 -1.60 -9.49
C GLY A 346 -1.88 -2.18 -8.72
N PRO A 347 -1.57 -3.46 -8.98
CA PRO A 347 -0.58 -4.21 -8.20
C PRO A 347 0.79 -3.54 -8.19
N GLY A 348 1.29 -3.20 -7.00
CA GLY A 348 2.60 -2.57 -6.82
C GLY A 348 2.59 -1.03 -6.87
N PHE A 349 1.49 -0.42 -7.31
CA PHE A 349 1.23 1.02 -7.25
C PHE A 349 0.32 1.32 -6.05
N THR A 350 -0.77 2.06 -6.25
CA THR A 350 -1.91 2.12 -5.33
C THR A 350 -2.78 0.89 -5.55
N ASP A 351 -2.75 -0.09 -4.64
CA ASP A 351 -3.44 -1.37 -4.89
C ASP A 351 -4.97 -1.19 -5.01
N ASP A 352 -5.59 -1.85 -6.00
CA ASP A 352 -7.04 -2.03 -6.02
C ASP A 352 -7.40 -3.11 -4.98
N LEU A 353 -8.11 -2.72 -3.92
CA LEU A 353 -8.34 -3.59 -2.76
C LEU A 353 -9.30 -4.75 -3.07
N ASP A 354 -10.23 -4.59 -4.01
CA ASP A 354 -11.13 -5.67 -4.42
C ASP A 354 -10.35 -6.73 -5.21
N ARG A 355 -9.52 -6.29 -6.17
CA ARG A 355 -8.62 -7.18 -6.92
C ARG A 355 -7.56 -7.83 -6.05
N LEU A 356 -7.02 -7.09 -5.07
CA LEU A 356 -6.06 -7.62 -4.11
C LEU A 356 -6.68 -8.77 -3.32
N THR A 357 -7.88 -8.57 -2.76
CA THR A 357 -8.56 -9.62 -1.98
C THR A 357 -9.02 -10.80 -2.85
N ASP A 358 -9.37 -10.59 -4.12
CA ASP A 358 -9.61 -11.69 -5.07
C ASP A 358 -8.33 -12.49 -5.34
N SER A 359 -7.20 -11.80 -5.53
CA SER A 359 -5.90 -12.45 -5.70
C SER A 359 -5.49 -13.24 -4.46
N MET A 360 -5.78 -12.72 -3.26
CA MET A 360 -5.54 -13.44 -2.00
C MET A 360 -6.28 -14.79 -2.00
N LEU A 361 -7.58 -14.80 -2.32
CA LEU A 361 -8.36 -16.04 -2.41
C LEU A 361 -7.79 -17.01 -3.45
N GLN A 362 -7.45 -16.52 -4.64
CA GLN A 362 -6.91 -17.34 -5.73
C GLN A 362 -5.54 -17.94 -5.41
N THR A 363 -4.73 -17.25 -4.61
CA THR A 363 -3.36 -17.64 -4.26
C THR A 363 -3.25 -18.28 -2.87
N GLY A 364 -4.38 -18.62 -2.25
CA GLY A 364 -4.41 -19.30 -0.95
C GLY A 364 -3.89 -18.43 0.21
N LYS A 365 -4.05 -17.11 0.13
CA LYS A 365 -3.73 -16.17 1.20
C LYS A 365 -4.98 -15.83 2.01
N ALA A 366 -4.88 -15.95 3.32
CA ALA A 366 -6.00 -15.80 4.24
C ALA A 366 -5.95 -14.51 5.06
N ALA A 367 -4.76 -13.93 5.24
CA ALA A 367 -4.61 -12.68 5.97
C ALA A 367 -3.53 -11.77 5.39
N LEU A 368 -3.67 -10.48 5.66
CA LEU A 368 -2.64 -9.47 5.39
C LEU A 368 -2.28 -8.77 6.71
N GLU A 369 -0.98 -8.64 6.95
CA GLU A 369 -0.39 -7.91 8.07
C GLU A 369 -0.06 -6.48 7.66
N HIS A 370 -0.58 -5.51 8.42
CA HIS A 370 -0.42 -4.09 8.11
C HIS A 370 0.05 -3.29 9.32
N HIS A 371 1.10 -2.49 9.10
CA HIS A 371 1.53 -1.35 9.90
C HIS A 371 1.78 -0.17 8.94
N TRP A 372 1.90 1.06 9.46
CA TRP A 372 2.29 2.22 8.64
C TRP A 372 3.73 2.09 8.09
N GLY A 373 4.03 2.78 7.01
CA GLY A 373 5.36 2.75 6.40
C GLY A 373 6.45 3.39 7.27
N LEU A 374 7.68 2.90 7.11
CA LEU A 374 8.87 3.35 7.81
C LEU A 374 9.16 4.84 7.55
N TRP A 375 8.95 5.28 6.30
CA TRP A 375 9.09 6.66 5.86
C TRP A 375 7.98 6.99 4.88
N TYR A 376 7.56 8.26 4.88
CA TYR A 376 6.64 8.78 3.88
C TYR A 376 7.27 8.82 2.47
N ASP A 377 8.55 9.22 2.40
CA ASP A 377 9.28 9.60 1.20
C ASP A 377 10.46 8.65 0.91
N ARG A 378 10.65 8.28 -0.36
CA ARG A 378 11.72 7.39 -0.84
C ARG A 378 13.13 8.00 -0.76
N ARG A 379 13.30 9.33 -0.63
CA ARG A 379 14.63 9.95 -0.49
C ARG A 379 15.39 9.38 0.72
N ARG A 380 14.69 8.93 1.76
CA ARG A 380 15.27 8.35 2.99
C ARG A 380 15.85 6.94 2.83
N ASP A 381 15.80 6.36 1.64
CA ASP A 381 16.54 5.14 1.29
C ASP A 381 18.04 5.24 1.56
N ASP A 382 18.61 6.45 1.49
CA ASP A 382 19.99 6.74 1.84
C ASP A 382 20.34 6.55 3.33
N HIS A 383 19.31 6.37 4.18
CA HIS A 383 19.41 6.28 5.64
C HIS A 383 20.13 7.49 6.29
N GLN A 384 20.00 8.67 5.69
CA GLN A 384 20.54 9.91 6.27
C GLN A 384 19.62 10.50 7.34
N MET A 385 20.22 11.13 8.35
CA MET A 385 19.50 11.78 9.47
C MET A 385 19.34 13.29 9.28
N VAL A 386 19.92 13.87 8.22
CA VAL A 386 19.88 15.30 7.96
C VAL A 386 18.53 15.73 7.38
N ARG A 387 18.18 16.99 7.58
CA ARG A 387 16.97 17.60 7.01
C ARG A 387 17.06 17.57 5.48
N ARG A 388 15.94 17.34 4.80
CA ARG A 388 15.87 17.51 3.35
C ARG A 388 15.91 19.00 2.99
N ALA A 389 16.48 19.31 1.83
CA ALA A 389 16.63 20.70 1.39
C ALA A 389 15.27 21.36 1.10
N ASP A 390 14.31 20.56 0.65
CA ASP A 390 12.99 20.97 0.17
C ASP A 390 11.96 19.85 0.34
N GLY A 391 10.71 20.17 0.01
CA GLY A 391 9.59 19.24 -0.02
C GLY A 391 9.53 18.32 -1.26
N ASP A 392 10.58 18.19 -2.08
CA ASP A 392 10.55 17.34 -3.29
C ASP A 392 10.58 15.83 -2.97
N VAL A 393 9.53 15.35 -2.31
CA VAL A 393 9.35 13.97 -1.87
C VAL A 393 9.14 13.03 -3.06
N TRP A 394 9.67 11.82 -2.99
CA TRP A 394 9.65 10.85 -4.07
C TRP A 394 8.67 9.70 -3.77
N PRO A 395 7.67 9.45 -4.63
CA PRO A 395 6.75 8.33 -4.48
C PRO A 395 7.37 6.98 -4.88
N PRO A 396 6.77 5.82 -4.54
CA PRO A 396 5.49 5.67 -3.84
C PRO A 396 5.50 6.27 -2.44
N PHE A 397 4.45 7.02 -2.11
CA PHE A 397 4.26 7.58 -0.79
C PHE A 397 3.71 6.49 0.12
N TYR A 398 4.32 6.30 1.28
CA TYR A 398 3.75 5.45 2.32
C TYR A 398 3.02 6.34 3.32
N GLU A 399 1.74 6.53 3.05
CA GLU A 399 0.89 7.46 3.79
C GLU A 399 0.90 7.12 5.28
N GLN A 400 0.98 8.18 6.09
CA GLN A 400 1.03 8.06 7.54
C GLN A 400 -0.37 8.22 8.12
N PRO A 401 -0.63 7.69 9.34
CA PRO A 401 -1.96 7.78 9.96
C PRO A 401 -2.38 9.20 10.33
N TRP A 402 -1.43 10.10 10.52
CA TRP A 402 -1.69 11.48 10.92
C TRP A 402 -1.70 12.40 9.70
N ALA A 403 -2.60 13.37 9.71
CA ALA A 403 -2.71 14.34 8.63
C ALA A 403 -1.57 15.36 8.70
N ARG A 404 -1.18 15.85 7.53
CA ARG A 404 -0.33 17.04 7.40
C ARG A 404 -1.15 18.29 7.76
N SER A 405 -0.54 19.22 8.47
CA SER A 405 -1.25 20.38 9.04
C SER A 405 -1.32 21.59 8.10
N GLY A 406 -0.48 21.63 7.07
CA GLY A 406 -0.21 22.84 6.29
C GLY A 406 0.58 23.91 7.06
N GLN A 407 1.09 23.61 8.26
CA GLN A 407 1.76 24.57 9.14
C GLN A 407 3.21 24.17 9.47
N GLY A 408 4.12 25.14 9.34
CA GLY A 408 5.55 24.94 9.55
C GLY A 408 6.15 23.94 8.55
N THR A 409 7.40 23.53 8.80
CA THR A 409 8.13 22.63 7.91
C THR A 409 8.73 21.48 8.72
N ALA A 410 8.39 20.26 8.35
CA ALA A 410 8.93 19.02 8.90
C ALA A 410 10.31 18.69 8.31
N TRP A 411 10.93 17.61 8.81
CA TRP A 411 12.29 17.24 8.45
C TRP A 411 12.47 16.77 6.99
N ASP A 412 11.37 16.40 6.34
CA ASP A 412 11.27 16.02 4.94
C ASP A 412 10.93 17.20 4.01
N GLY A 413 10.73 18.41 4.55
CA GLY A 413 10.45 19.63 3.79
C GLY A 413 8.97 19.88 3.50
N LEU A 414 8.06 18.97 3.85
CA LEU A 414 6.61 19.20 3.81
C LEU A 414 6.10 19.83 5.12
N SER A 415 4.81 20.14 5.23
CA SER A 415 4.27 20.65 6.50
C SER A 415 4.37 19.65 7.65
N ARG A 416 4.31 20.14 8.90
CA ARG A 416 4.32 19.26 10.09
C ARG A 416 3.02 18.47 10.20
N TYR A 417 3.07 17.30 10.81
CA TYR A 417 1.90 16.52 11.17
C TYR A 417 1.12 17.16 12.31
N ASP A 418 -0.20 17.01 12.27
CA ASP A 418 -1.05 17.21 13.44
C ASP A 418 -1.41 15.84 14.02
N LEU A 419 -0.86 15.50 15.19
CA LEU A 419 -1.06 14.18 15.80
C LEU A 419 -2.47 13.98 16.38
N GLU A 420 -3.28 15.04 16.43
CA GLU A 420 -4.68 14.99 16.85
C GLU A 420 -5.65 14.88 15.66
N SER A 421 -5.13 15.04 14.44
CA SER A 421 -5.89 14.92 13.19
C SER A 421 -5.40 13.71 12.39
N PHE A 422 -6.34 12.85 11.99
CA PHE A 422 -6.03 11.62 11.26
C PHE A 422 -6.17 11.80 9.75
N ASN A 423 -5.38 11.02 8.99
CA ASN A 423 -5.43 10.97 7.53
C ASN A 423 -6.60 10.07 7.07
N PRO A 424 -7.69 10.61 6.53
CA PRO A 424 -8.86 9.83 6.15
C PRO A 424 -8.56 8.86 5.02
N TRP A 425 -7.70 9.21 4.06
CA TRP A 425 -7.32 8.28 2.98
C TRP A 425 -6.67 7.01 3.55
N TYR A 426 -5.78 7.15 4.54
CA TYR A 426 -5.15 6.01 5.21
C TYR A 426 -6.21 5.10 5.87
N PHE A 427 -7.12 5.69 6.66
CA PHE A 427 -8.10 4.93 7.44
C PHE A 427 -9.27 4.40 6.60
N ASP A 428 -9.70 5.12 5.57
CA ASP A 428 -10.70 4.67 4.59
C ASP A 428 -10.21 3.43 3.85
N ARG A 429 -8.93 3.40 3.46
CA ARG A 429 -8.36 2.22 2.81
C ARG A 429 -8.29 1.01 3.73
N LEU A 430 -7.92 1.20 4.99
CA LEU A 430 -7.97 0.12 5.99
C LEU A 430 -9.40 -0.38 6.20
N ARG A 431 -10.38 0.53 6.32
CA ARG A 431 -11.80 0.18 6.47
C ARG A 431 -12.33 -0.58 5.25
N GLN A 432 -12.00 -0.11 4.04
CA GLN A 432 -12.38 -0.77 2.79
C GLN A 432 -11.79 -2.18 2.72
N PHE A 433 -10.50 -2.34 3.02
CA PHE A 433 -9.85 -3.65 3.04
C PHE A 433 -10.49 -4.57 4.08
N ALA A 434 -10.68 -4.11 5.31
CA ALA A 434 -11.33 -4.88 6.38
C ALA A 434 -12.75 -5.32 5.98
N THR A 435 -13.55 -4.41 5.40
CA THR A 435 -14.91 -4.70 4.91
C THR A 435 -14.91 -5.77 3.81
N LEU A 436 -13.97 -5.69 2.86
CA LEU A 436 -13.82 -6.70 1.82
C LEU A 436 -13.41 -8.06 2.39
N CYS A 437 -12.49 -8.05 3.36
CA CYS A 437 -12.06 -9.25 4.04
C CYS A 437 -13.20 -9.92 4.82
N ASP A 438 -14.01 -9.16 5.56
CA ASP A 438 -15.21 -9.66 6.26
C ASP A 438 -16.18 -10.37 5.30
N ARG A 439 -16.38 -9.82 4.10
CA ARG A 439 -17.27 -10.42 3.07
C ARG A 439 -16.66 -11.65 2.41
N LYS A 440 -15.34 -11.64 2.20
CA LYS A 440 -14.64 -12.69 1.46
C LYS A 440 -14.18 -13.85 2.35
N GLY A 441 -14.13 -13.65 3.66
CA GLY A 441 -13.63 -14.62 4.64
C GLY A 441 -12.11 -14.59 4.76
N LEU A 442 -11.55 -13.38 4.76
CA LEU A 442 -10.12 -13.09 4.94
C LEU A 442 -9.95 -12.29 6.23
N ALA A 443 -8.73 -12.16 6.74
CA ALA A 443 -8.42 -11.39 7.95
C ALA A 443 -7.47 -10.21 7.68
N LEU A 444 -7.65 -9.14 8.45
CA LEU A 444 -6.67 -8.06 8.58
C LEU A 444 -5.98 -8.23 9.94
N ILE A 445 -4.67 -8.41 9.94
CA ILE A 445 -3.85 -8.33 11.16
C ILE A 445 -3.34 -6.90 11.25
N HIS A 446 -3.98 -6.10 12.10
CA HIS A 446 -3.67 -4.69 12.28
C HIS A 446 -2.64 -4.51 13.39
N GLN A 447 -1.41 -4.17 13.00
CA GLN A 447 -0.34 -3.79 13.90
C GLN A 447 -0.47 -2.29 14.19
N ALA A 448 -0.91 -1.92 15.39
CA ALA A 448 -1.20 -0.51 15.72
C ALA A 448 0.07 0.35 15.72
N TYR A 449 1.21 -0.19 16.13
CA TYR A 449 2.50 0.51 16.11
C TYR A 449 3.52 -0.20 15.21
N PHE A 450 4.58 0.51 14.86
CA PHE A 450 5.74 -0.06 14.19
C PHE A 450 7.01 0.31 14.95
N GLN A 451 7.51 -0.60 15.78
CA GLN A 451 8.57 -0.29 16.73
C GLN A 451 9.91 0.04 16.05
N HIS A 452 10.10 -0.41 14.82
CA HIS A 452 11.28 -0.13 14.03
C HIS A 452 11.55 1.37 13.83
N ASN A 453 10.49 2.21 13.87
CA ASN A 453 10.62 3.67 13.78
C ASN A 453 11.31 4.31 15.00
N ILE A 454 11.16 3.71 16.17
CA ILE A 454 11.61 4.27 17.45
C ILE A 454 12.91 3.62 17.95
N LEU A 455 13.43 2.61 17.23
CA LEU A 455 14.65 1.86 17.52
C LEU A 455 15.50 1.64 16.26
N GLU A 456 16.58 0.88 16.40
CA GLU A 456 17.49 0.40 15.33
C GLU A 456 18.35 1.48 14.64
N ALA A 457 17.76 2.49 14.00
CA ALA A 457 18.50 3.51 13.28
C ALA A 457 17.87 4.92 13.36
N GLY A 458 18.73 5.93 13.48
CA GLY A 458 18.34 7.33 13.56
C GLY A 458 17.57 7.84 12.34
N ALA A 459 17.82 7.25 11.17
CA ALA A 459 17.07 7.58 9.95
C ALA A 459 15.59 7.21 10.05
N HIS A 460 15.23 6.14 10.78
CA HIS A 460 13.83 5.72 10.97
C HIS A 460 13.06 6.71 11.84
N TRP A 461 13.76 7.38 12.75
CA TRP A 461 13.23 8.42 13.63
C TRP A 461 13.23 9.82 13.01
N ALA A 462 14.17 10.10 12.09
CA ALA A 462 14.40 11.45 11.56
C ALA A 462 13.13 12.09 10.99
N ASP A 463 12.34 11.32 10.24
CA ASP A 463 11.07 11.75 9.62
C ASP A 463 9.83 11.21 10.36
N PHE A 464 10.01 10.57 11.53
CA PHE A 464 8.89 9.97 12.24
C PHE A 464 7.90 11.05 12.71
N PRO A 465 6.58 10.86 12.52
CA PRO A 465 5.60 11.91 12.82
C PRO A 465 5.63 12.44 14.25
N TRP A 466 5.92 11.60 15.26
CA TRP A 466 5.89 12.02 16.67
C TRP A 466 7.13 12.79 17.13
N ARG A 467 8.15 12.90 16.28
CA ARG A 467 9.33 13.70 16.58
C ARG A 467 8.92 15.18 16.69
N PRO A 468 9.39 15.96 17.70
CA PRO A 468 9.01 17.36 17.88
C PRO A 468 9.26 18.25 16.64
N ALA A 469 10.29 17.95 15.85
CA ALA A 469 10.56 18.65 14.59
C ALA A 469 9.50 18.40 13.50
N ASN A 470 8.72 17.31 13.60
CA ASN A 470 7.81 16.84 12.55
C ASN A 470 6.34 17.02 12.91
N CYS A 471 5.99 17.41 14.14
CA CYS A 471 4.59 17.60 14.56
C CYS A 471 4.33 18.97 15.20
N LEU A 472 3.05 19.30 15.34
CA LEU A 472 2.60 20.49 16.06
C LEU A 472 2.66 20.31 17.59
N GLN A 473 2.39 19.10 18.08
CA GLN A 473 2.33 18.79 19.50
C GLN A 473 3.72 18.79 20.15
N ALA A 474 3.80 19.34 21.36
CA ALA A 474 5.02 19.30 22.18
C ALA A 474 5.21 17.91 22.81
N THR A 475 5.57 16.92 21.99
CA THR A 475 5.71 15.51 22.39
C THR A 475 6.85 15.24 23.39
N GLY A 476 7.73 16.22 23.61
CA GLY A 476 8.74 16.19 24.67
C GLY A 476 9.89 15.20 24.45
N PHE A 477 10.07 14.68 23.24
CA PHE A 477 11.26 13.91 22.90
C PHE A 477 12.50 14.83 22.79
N PRO A 478 13.70 14.31 23.07
CA PRO A 478 14.93 15.10 23.01
C PRO A 478 15.23 15.62 21.59
N GLU A 479 15.60 16.90 21.50
CA GLU A 479 16.14 17.55 20.30
C GLU A 479 17.47 18.26 20.63
N PRO A 480 18.51 18.16 19.78
CA PRO A 480 18.59 17.26 18.61
C PRO A 480 18.48 15.79 19.03
N PRO A 481 18.04 14.87 18.13
CA PRO A 481 17.85 13.49 18.53
C PRO A 481 19.17 12.85 18.99
N PRO A 482 19.17 12.06 20.08
CA PRO A 482 20.38 11.49 20.67
C PRO A 482 20.88 10.30 19.85
N TYR A 483 21.42 10.57 18.65
CA TYR A 483 21.94 9.53 17.76
C TYR A 483 23.20 8.88 18.33
N ALA A 484 23.07 7.66 18.83
CA ALA A 484 24.18 6.89 19.37
C ALA A 484 25.07 6.34 18.24
N ASN A 485 26.40 6.50 18.38
CA ASN A 485 27.40 6.04 17.41
C ASN A 485 27.10 6.46 15.96
N LYS A 486 26.51 7.66 15.77
CA LYS A 486 26.12 8.23 14.46
C LYS A 486 25.21 7.33 13.62
N LYS A 487 24.50 6.38 14.23
CA LYS A 487 23.60 5.46 13.51
C LYS A 487 22.36 5.07 14.28
N ARG A 488 22.48 4.79 15.58
CA ARG A 488 21.39 4.19 16.37
C ARG A 488 20.53 5.26 17.03
N ILE A 489 19.31 4.88 17.36
CA ILE A 489 18.36 5.70 18.14
C ILE A 489 17.63 4.79 19.13
N PHE A 490 17.27 5.34 20.29
CA PHE A 490 16.61 4.63 21.37
C PHE A 490 15.48 5.49 21.96
N MET A 491 14.32 5.51 21.29
CA MET A 491 13.16 6.31 21.73
C MET A 491 12.09 5.47 22.44
N ALA A 492 12.23 4.14 22.49
CA ALA A 492 11.19 3.26 23.00
C ALA A 492 10.78 3.54 24.46
N ASP A 493 11.74 3.77 25.36
CA ASP A 493 11.43 4.10 26.77
C ASP A 493 10.58 5.38 26.88
N ALA A 494 10.92 6.41 26.11
CA ALA A 494 10.16 7.66 26.10
C ALA A 494 8.82 7.51 25.37
N PHE A 495 8.78 6.78 24.26
CA PHE A 495 7.58 6.60 23.44
C PHE A 495 6.53 5.79 24.20
N TYR A 496 6.93 4.70 24.85
CA TYR A 496 6.02 3.86 25.62
C TYR A 496 5.76 4.34 27.06
N ASP A 497 6.25 5.52 27.44
CA ASP A 497 5.98 6.12 28.75
C ASP A 497 4.53 6.62 28.84
N ILE A 498 3.69 5.82 29.49
CA ILE A 498 2.27 6.11 29.73
C ILE A 498 2.02 7.14 30.84
N LYS A 499 3.07 7.68 31.49
CA LYS A 499 2.93 8.74 32.51
C LYS A 499 3.07 10.13 31.92
N HIS A 500 3.58 10.26 30.69
CA HIS A 500 3.79 11.56 30.07
C HIS A 500 2.44 12.24 29.71
N PRO A 501 2.21 13.49 30.13
CA PRO A 501 0.89 14.15 30.04
C PRO A 501 0.42 14.41 28.60
N VAL A 502 1.35 14.56 27.65
CA VAL A 502 1.03 14.75 26.21
C VAL A 502 0.94 13.42 25.44
N ARG A 503 1.95 12.55 25.56
CA ARG A 503 2.03 11.30 24.76
C ARG A 503 0.94 10.30 25.14
N ARG A 504 0.60 10.18 26.42
CA ARG A 504 -0.42 9.22 26.87
C ARG A 504 -1.81 9.52 26.25
N PRO A 505 -2.33 10.76 26.26
CA PRO A 505 -3.54 11.11 25.50
C PRO A 505 -3.42 10.82 24.00
N LEU A 506 -2.29 11.13 23.35
CA LEU A 506 -2.09 10.86 21.92
C LEU A 506 -2.14 9.37 21.61
N HIS A 507 -1.53 8.51 22.43
CA HIS A 507 -1.64 7.05 22.27
C HIS A 507 -3.09 6.59 22.41
N ARG A 508 -3.81 7.09 23.43
CA ARG A 508 -5.22 6.75 23.64
C ARG A 508 -6.06 7.19 22.46
N LEU A 509 -5.85 8.40 21.96
CA LEU A 509 -6.57 8.95 20.80
C LEU A 509 -6.33 8.09 19.55
N TYR A 510 -5.08 7.78 19.25
CA TYR A 510 -4.72 6.94 18.10
C TYR A 510 -5.31 5.52 18.19
N ILE A 511 -5.14 4.84 19.33
CA ILE A 511 -5.69 3.48 19.53
C ILE A 511 -7.20 3.50 19.33
N ARG A 512 -7.90 4.47 19.93
CA ARG A 512 -9.36 4.57 19.79
C ARG A 512 -9.79 4.88 18.38
N HIS A 513 -9.07 5.73 17.65
CA HIS A 513 -9.38 6.01 16.25
C HIS A 513 -9.24 4.77 15.36
N CYS A 514 -8.25 3.91 15.60
CA CYS A 514 -8.17 2.60 14.94
C CYS A 514 -9.41 1.74 15.23
N LEU A 515 -9.85 1.67 16.49
CA LEU A 515 -11.05 0.91 16.89
C LEU A 515 -12.34 1.52 16.32
N ASP A 516 -12.48 2.84 16.31
CA ASP A 516 -13.64 3.53 15.74
C ASP A 516 -13.75 3.25 14.24
N THR A 517 -12.61 3.17 13.54
CA THR A 517 -12.54 2.90 12.10
C THR A 517 -12.80 1.44 11.76
N LEU A 518 -12.22 0.51 12.52
CA LEU A 518 -12.12 -0.91 12.14
C LEU A 518 -12.96 -1.84 13.01
N GLY A 519 -13.39 -1.41 14.20
CA GLY A 519 -14.09 -2.23 15.19
C GLY A 519 -15.52 -2.61 14.79
N GLY A 520 -16.03 -2.12 13.66
CA GLY A 520 -17.24 -2.64 13.03
C GLY A 520 -17.02 -3.91 12.20
N CYS A 521 -15.78 -4.27 11.90
CA CYS A 521 -15.42 -5.45 11.13
C CYS A 521 -15.00 -6.60 12.05
N THR A 522 -15.54 -7.80 11.83
CA THR A 522 -15.30 -8.95 12.71
C THR A 522 -13.95 -9.62 12.44
N ASN A 523 -13.40 -9.40 11.24
CA ASN A 523 -12.20 -10.05 10.73
C ASN A 523 -10.87 -9.35 11.05
N VAL A 524 -10.88 -8.37 11.97
CA VAL A 524 -9.69 -7.60 12.33
C VAL A 524 -9.09 -8.14 13.63
N ILE A 525 -7.82 -8.57 13.58
CA ILE A 525 -7.03 -8.97 14.74
C ILE A 525 -6.12 -7.79 15.09
N TYR A 526 -6.30 -7.21 16.27
CA TYR A 526 -5.54 -6.06 16.75
C TYR A 526 -4.31 -6.53 17.50
N LEU A 527 -3.13 -6.11 17.08
CA LEU A 527 -1.86 -6.35 17.75
C LEU A 527 -1.24 -5.02 18.17
N THR A 528 -0.50 -5.02 19.28
CA THR A 528 0.18 -3.81 19.77
C THR A 528 1.06 -3.20 18.68
N GLY A 529 1.90 -3.99 18.01
CA GLY A 529 2.69 -3.47 16.90
C GLY A 529 3.70 -4.44 16.33
N GLU A 530 4.15 -4.14 15.12
CA GLU A 530 5.21 -4.90 14.47
C GLU A 530 6.55 -4.62 15.14
N GLU A 531 7.27 -5.71 15.40
CA GLU A 531 8.53 -5.75 16.17
C GLU A 531 8.41 -5.29 17.63
N TYR A 532 7.24 -5.46 18.26
CA TYR A 532 7.04 -5.05 19.65
C TYR A 532 7.89 -5.83 20.65
N THR A 533 8.83 -5.15 21.29
CA THR A 533 9.64 -5.61 22.43
C THR A 533 9.62 -4.58 23.57
N GLY A 534 8.59 -3.72 23.58
CA GLY A 534 8.36 -2.69 24.58
C GLY A 534 7.97 -3.25 25.96
N PRO A 535 7.74 -2.37 26.94
CA PRO A 535 7.48 -2.76 28.32
C PRO A 535 6.09 -3.37 28.52
N LEU A 536 5.94 -4.15 29.60
CA LEU A 536 4.65 -4.72 30.04
C LEU A 536 3.58 -3.65 30.27
N GLU A 537 3.95 -2.56 30.94
CA GLU A 537 3.05 -1.46 31.33
C GLU A 537 2.31 -0.84 30.13
N PHE A 538 2.97 -0.79 28.96
CA PHE A 538 2.34 -0.26 27.75
C PHE A 538 1.33 -1.24 27.13
N VAL A 539 1.59 -2.56 27.19
CA VAL A 539 0.61 -3.57 26.76
C VAL A 539 -0.61 -3.56 27.67
N GLN A 540 -0.41 -3.37 28.98
CA GLN A 540 -1.49 -3.20 29.95
C GLN A 540 -2.36 -1.98 29.59
N PHE A 541 -1.73 -0.82 29.37
CA PHE A 541 -2.43 0.39 28.93
C PHE A 541 -3.17 0.22 27.60
N TRP A 542 -2.58 -0.51 26.65
CA TRP A 542 -3.19 -0.79 25.35
C TRP A 542 -4.45 -1.65 25.48
N ILE A 543 -4.40 -2.76 26.23
CA ILE A 543 -5.58 -3.61 26.53
C ILE A 543 -6.65 -2.82 27.30
N ASP A 544 -6.24 -2.04 28.31
CA ASP A 544 -7.16 -1.22 29.12
C ASP A 544 -7.88 -0.17 28.25
N THR A 545 -7.19 0.39 27.25
CA THR A 545 -7.77 1.34 26.31
C THR A 545 -8.80 0.68 25.39
N ILE A 546 -8.52 -0.52 24.89
CA ILE A 546 -9.45 -1.28 24.05
C ILE A 546 -10.67 -1.69 24.85
N THR A 547 -10.47 -2.33 26.01
CA THR A 547 -11.60 -2.82 26.84
C THR A 547 -12.47 -1.68 27.38
N ALA A 548 -11.90 -0.49 27.63
CA ALA A 548 -12.71 0.69 27.92
C ALA A 548 -13.58 1.12 26.72
N TRP A 549 -13.01 1.10 25.50
CA TRP A 549 -13.76 1.38 24.27
C TRP A 549 -14.86 0.32 24.01
N GLU A 550 -14.60 -0.96 24.25
CA GLU A 550 -15.59 -2.03 24.12
C GLU A 550 -16.78 -1.80 25.07
N ARG A 551 -16.50 -1.46 26.33
CA ARG A 551 -17.54 -1.14 27.33
C ARG A 551 -18.38 0.09 26.96
N GLU A 552 -17.75 1.11 26.38
CA GLU A 552 -18.41 2.36 25.99
C GLU A 552 -19.25 2.21 24.72
N THR A 553 -18.84 1.33 23.79
CA THR A 553 -19.49 1.16 22.48
C THR A 553 -20.37 -0.07 22.36
N GLY A 554 -20.22 -1.05 23.25
CA GLY A 554 -20.90 -2.34 23.20
C GLY A 554 -20.42 -3.26 22.07
N LYS A 555 -19.24 -2.98 21.49
CA LYS A 555 -18.62 -3.81 20.45
C LYS A 555 -17.47 -4.61 21.06
N ASP A 556 -17.25 -5.81 20.52
CA ASP A 556 -16.12 -6.67 20.89
C ASP A 556 -15.14 -6.78 19.72
N VAL A 557 -13.84 -6.81 20.00
CA VAL A 557 -12.79 -6.98 18.99
C VAL A 557 -11.84 -8.14 19.32
N LEU A 558 -11.15 -8.66 18.30
CA LEU A 558 -10.14 -9.70 18.51
C LEU A 558 -8.83 -9.08 18.98
N ILE A 559 -8.65 -9.00 20.30
CA ILE A 559 -7.40 -8.55 20.93
C ILE A 559 -6.35 -9.64 20.81
N GLY A 560 -5.27 -9.36 20.09
CA GLY A 560 -4.12 -10.23 19.94
C GLY A 560 -2.90 -9.78 20.75
N LEU A 561 -2.08 -10.75 21.16
CA LEU A 561 -0.88 -10.55 21.97
C LEU A 561 0.34 -11.08 21.23
N SER A 562 1.22 -10.16 20.78
CA SER A 562 2.49 -10.46 20.12
C SER A 562 3.60 -9.68 20.81
N SER A 563 4.38 -10.34 21.66
CA SER A 563 5.44 -9.70 22.45
C SER A 563 6.54 -10.70 22.84
N THR A 564 7.52 -10.23 23.60
CA THR A 564 8.48 -11.09 24.29
C THR A 564 7.77 -12.02 25.29
N LYS A 565 8.40 -13.15 25.63
CA LYS A 565 7.77 -14.20 26.44
C LYS A 565 7.36 -13.73 27.84
N ASP A 566 8.22 -12.95 28.49
CA ASP A 566 8.00 -12.39 29.82
C ASP A 566 6.76 -11.48 29.87
N VAL A 567 6.63 -10.57 28.91
CA VAL A 567 5.48 -9.68 28.78
C VAL A 567 4.21 -10.47 28.44
N GLN A 568 4.33 -11.43 27.51
CA GLN A 568 3.22 -12.26 27.07
C GLN A 568 2.66 -13.09 28.24
N ASP A 569 3.54 -13.76 28.98
CA ASP A 569 3.14 -14.60 30.13
C ASP A 569 2.56 -13.77 31.27
N ALA A 570 3.12 -12.57 31.52
CA ALA A 570 2.57 -11.66 32.54
C ALA A 570 1.16 -11.18 32.21
N ILE A 571 0.86 -10.84 30.95
CA ILE A 571 -0.49 -10.45 30.52
C ILE A 571 -1.45 -11.63 30.60
N LEU A 572 -1.05 -12.82 30.17
CA LEU A 572 -1.92 -14.00 30.18
C LEU A 572 -2.22 -14.49 31.59
N ALA A 573 -1.32 -14.24 32.56
CA ALA A 573 -1.54 -14.54 33.98
C ALA A 573 -2.37 -13.46 34.71
N ASP A 574 -2.54 -12.27 34.14
CA ASP A 574 -3.33 -11.18 34.72
C ASP A 574 -4.83 -11.56 34.71
N PRO A 575 -5.51 -11.60 35.87
CA PRO A 575 -6.91 -12.07 35.94
C PRO A 575 -7.92 -11.11 35.30
N VAL A 576 -7.52 -9.86 35.02
CA VAL A 576 -8.37 -8.85 34.38
C VAL A 576 -8.10 -8.81 32.87
N ARG A 577 -6.81 -8.79 32.48
CA ARG A 577 -6.41 -8.59 31.08
C ARG A 577 -6.25 -9.88 30.29
N GLY A 578 -5.83 -10.97 30.94
CA GLY A 578 -5.70 -12.28 30.32
C GLY A 578 -6.99 -12.79 29.66
N PRO A 579 -8.17 -12.64 30.29
CA PRO A 579 -9.46 -12.97 29.67
C PRO A 579 -9.78 -12.18 28.40
N ALA A 580 -9.35 -10.92 28.30
CA ALA A 580 -9.62 -10.07 27.14
C ALA A 580 -8.84 -10.49 25.88
N VAL A 581 -7.71 -11.20 26.04
CA VAL A 581 -6.90 -11.69 24.92
C VAL A 581 -7.62 -12.83 24.20
N SER A 582 -7.87 -12.66 22.90
CA SER A 582 -8.47 -13.66 22.01
C SER A 582 -7.44 -14.45 21.22
N VAL A 583 -6.31 -13.81 20.88
CA VAL A 583 -5.27 -14.38 20.01
C VAL A 583 -3.88 -14.22 20.64
N ILE A 584 -3.06 -15.26 20.56
CA ILE A 584 -1.67 -15.28 21.01
C ILE A 584 -0.79 -15.49 19.77
N GLU A 585 0.18 -14.62 19.52
CA GLU A 585 1.16 -14.79 18.45
C GLU A 585 2.52 -15.21 19.01
N LEU A 586 3.05 -16.32 18.49
CA LEU A 586 4.37 -16.83 18.85
C LEU A 586 5.39 -16.38 17.81
N LYS A 587 6.04 -15.24 18.08
CA LYS A 587 6.97 -14.58 17.13
C LYS A 587 8.33 -14.21 17.73
N TYR A 588 8.36 -13.59 18.91
CA TYR A 588 9.58 -12.95 19.45
C TYR A 588 10.41 -13.81 20.43
N TRP A 589 10.02 -15.06 20.62
CA TRP A 589 10.75 -16.04 21.43
C TRP A 589 10.56 -17.44 20.81
N TRP A 590 11.47 -18.38 21.06
CA TRP A 590 11.37 -19.76 20.54
C TRP A 590 12.32 -20.71 21.25
N TYR A 591 12.06 -22.01 21.09
CA TYR A 591 13.02 -23.08 21.41
C TYR A 591 13.95 -23.34 20.22
N THR A 592 15.25 -23.44 20.47
CA THR A 592 16.26 -23.89 19.50
C THR A 592 16.20 -25.40 19.34
N ALA A 593 16.84 -25.94 18.30
CA ALA A 593 16.79 -27.36 17.95
C ALA A 593 17.30 -28.31 19.05
N ASP A 594 18.19 -27.84 19.93
CA ASP A 594 18.67 -28.59 21.10
C ASP A 594 17.78 -28.39 22.36
N GLY A 595 16.69 -27.65 22.23
CA GLY A 595 15.74 -27.37 23.31
C GLY A 595 16.06 -26.15 24.17
N THR A 596 17.15 -25.41 23.90
CA THR A 596 17.46 -24.15 24.59
C THR A 596 16.39 -23.09 24.30
N LEU A 597 15.97 -22.33 25.30
CA LEU A 597 14.97 -21.27 25.15
C LEU A 597 15.67 -19.94 24.79
N TYR A 598 15.31 -19.36 23.65
CA TYR A 598 15.54 -17.95 23.35
C TYR A 598 14.28 -17.16 23.72
N ALA A 599 14.36 -16.37 24.79
CA ALA A 599 13.29 -15.54 25.30
C ALA A 599 13.88 -14.22 25.82
N PRO A 600 14.15 -13.25 24.93
CA PRO A 600 14.66 -11.95 25.35
C PRO A 600 13.58 -11.22 26.17
N GLU A 601 14.02 -10.36 27.10
CA GLU A 601 13.10 -9.60 27.96
C GLU A 601 12.52 -8.38 27.24
N GLY A 602 11.27 -8.06 27.56
CA GLY A 602 10.61 -6.84 27.11
C GLY A 602 11.11 -5.60 27.84
N GLY A 603 10.86 -4.42 27.28
CA GLY A 603 11.20 -3.13 27.93
C GLY A 603 12.70 -2.87 28.05
N ARG A 604 13.54 -3.58 27.31
CA ARG A 604 15.00 -3.38 27.27
C ARG A 604 15.44 -2.35 26.24
N SER A 605 14.51 -1.70 25.53
CA SER A 605 14.80 -0.75 24.45
C SER A 605 15.70 -1.33 23.33
N LEU A 606 15.51 -2.62 23.01
CA LEU A 606 16.23 -3.31 21.95
C LEU A 606 15.26 -3.91 20.93
N ALA A 607 15.47 -3.62 19.65
CA ALA A 607 14.70 -4.22 18.57
C ALA A 607 14.96 -5.75 18.49
N PRO A 608 14.03 -6.57 17.96
CA PRO A 608 14.23 -8.02 17.84
C PRO A 608 15.55 -8.42 17.17
N ARG A 609 15.96 -7.69 16.12
CA ARG A 609 17.24 -7.91 15.42
C ARG A 609 18.45 -7.62 16.31
N GLN A 610 18.35 -6.66 17.21
CA GLN A 610 19.43 -6.32 18.16
C GLN A 610 19.53 -7.39 19.25
N GLN A 611 18.40 -7.80 19.83
CA GLN A 611 18.35 -8.90 20.81
C GLN A 611 18.96 -10.19 20.23
N LEU A 612 18.62 -10.55 18.98
CA LEU A 612 19.18 -11.73 18.32
C LEU A 612 20.68 -11.62 18.01
N ARG A 613 21.20 -10.41 17.80
CA ARG A 613 22.65 -10.17 17.63
C ARG A 613 23.42 -10.31 18.95
N GLU A 614 22.80 -9.98 20.06
CA GLU A 614 23.37 -10.15 21.40
C GLU A 614 23.32 -11.60 21.87
N TRP A 615 22.33 -12.36 21.40
CA TRP A 615 22.22 -13.79 21.71
C TRP A 615 23.46 -14.59 21.30
N ARG A 616 24.02 -15.32 22.27
CA ARG A 616 25.19 -16.20 22.11
C ARG A 616 24.84 -17.68 22.08
N GLY A 617 23.59 -18.05 22.32
CA GLY A 617 23.15 -19.43 22.23
C GLY A 617 22.89 -19.91 20.81
N PRO A 618 22.42 -21.16 20.65
CA PRO A 618 22.09 -21.74 19.36
C PRO A 618 21.02 -20.92 18.63
N LYS A 619 21.04 -20.95 17.29
CA LYS A 619 20.05 -20.26 16.44
C LYS A 619 19.24 -21.21 15.57
N LYS A 620 19.72 -22.45 15.40
CA LYS A 620 19.02 -23.47 14.62
C LYS A 620 17.69 -23.78 15.30
N ARG A 621 16.60 -23.81 14.53
CA ARG A 621 15.26 -24.21 14.97
C ARG A 621 14.89 -25.55 14.33
N SER A 622 13.91 -26.25 14.87
CA SER A 622 13.40 -27.52 14.34
C SER A 622 11.88 -27.57 14.39
N ILE A 623 11.26 -28.46 13.61
CA ILE A 623 9.79 -28.61 13.59
C ILE A 623 9.29 -29.09 14.95
N GLU A 624 10.04 -29.97 15.61
CA GLU A 624 9.68 -30.56 16.90
C GLU A 624 9.59 -29.49 18.00
N GLN A 625 10.55 -28.57 18.01
CA GLN A 625 10.60 -27.48 18.99
C GLN A 625 9.60 -26.37 18.66
N THR A 626 9.29 -26.14 17.38
CA THR A 626 8.16 -25.31 16.95
C THR A 626 6.82 -25.89 17.43
N ALA A 627 6.58 -27.18 17.20
CA ALA A 627 5.36 -27.85 17.63
C ALA A 627 5.24 -27.87 19.17
N ARG A 628 6.34 -28.09 19.89
CA ARG A 628 6.41 -27.95 21.35
C ARG A 628 5.97 -26.56 21.80
N GLN A 629 6.48 -25.51 21.15
CA GLN A 629 6.15 -24.11 21.47
C GLN A 629 4.65 -23.84 21.35
N ILE A 630 4.05 -24.27 20.24
CA ILE A 630 2.62 -24.11 19.97
C ILE A 630 1.80 -24.92 20.98
N ARG A 631 2.17 -26.19 21.19
CA ARG A 631 1.46 -27.10 22.09
C ARG A 631 1.47 -26.62 23.55
N GLU A 632 2.58 -26.03 23.99
CA GLU A 632 2.70 -25.44 25.33
C GLU A 632 1.61 -24.39 25.58
N TYR A 633 1.42 -23.45 24.66
CA TYR A 633 0.41 -22.40 24.81
C TYR A 633 -1.00 -22.94 24.56
N ARG A 634 -1.16 -23.88 23.62
CA ARG A 634 -2.47 -24.48 23.34
C ARG A 634 -3.02 -25.20 24.57
N ASN A 635 -2.16 -25.92 25.28
CA ASN A 635 -2.56 -26.67 26.47
C ASN A 635 -2.89 -25.75 27.65
N ARG A 636 -2.16 -24.63 27.80
CA ARG A 636 -2.42 -23.66 28.87
C ARG A 636 -3.63 -22.76 28.61
N TYR A 637 -3.86 -22.39 27.35
CA TYR A 637 -4.90 -21.44 26.94
C TYR A 637 -5.77 -22.04 25.81
N PRO A 638 -6.57 -23.07 26.12
CA PRO A 638 -7.33 -23.82 25.10
C PRO A 638 -8.43 -23.01 24.42
N ASP A 639 -8.89 -21.92 25.04
CA ASP A 639 -9.90 -21.00 24.55
C ASP A 639 -9.36 -19.94 23.56
N LYS A 640 -8.04 -19.74 23.50
CA LYS A 640 -7.39 -18.68 22.72
C LYS A 640 -6.83 -19.20 21.40
N ALA A 641 -6.89 -18.39 20.35
CA ALA A 641 -6.25 -18.74 19.07
C ALA A 641 -4.75 -18.54 19.13
N ILE A 642 -3.99 -19.44 18.48
CA ILE A 642 -2.52 -19.36 18.46
C ILE A 642 -2.06 -19.13 17.02
N LEU A 643 -1.48 -17.98 16.77
CA LEU A 643 -0.77 -17.68 15.53
C LEU A 643 0.71 -18.00 15.72
N PHE A 644 1.34 -18.50 14.66
CA PHE A 644 2.77 -18.82 14.68
C PHE A 644 3.49 -18.11 13.53
N THR A 645 4.57 -17.41 13.85
CA THR A 645 5.34 -16.61 12.89
C THR A 645 6.83 -16.92 12.97
N GLY A 646 7.39 -17.34 11.83
CA GLY A 646 8.83 -17.58 11.66
C GLY A 646 9.31 -18.93 12.21
N GLY A 647 10.18 -19.62 11.46
CA GLY A 647 10.73 -20.94 11.79
C GLY A 647 10.53 -21.96 10.66
N PRO A 648 11.21 -23.11 10.69
CA PRO A 648 10.92 -24.21 9.77
C PRO A 648 9.58 -24.84 10.20
N ALA A 649 8.53 -24.65 9.41
CA ALA A 649 7.21 -25.17 9.74
C ALA A 649 6.47 -25.64 8.50
N ASP A 650 6.08 -26.91 8.53
CA ASP A 650 5.02 -27.48 7.70
C ASP A 650 3.67 -27.04 8.31
N GLY A 651 2.76 -26.48 7.51
CA GLY A 651 1.47 -26.00 8.01
C GLY A 651 0.66 -27.09 8.71
N TRP A 652 0.83 -28.36 8.35
CA TRP A 652 0.16 -29.49 9.02
C TRP A 652 0.72 -29.76 10.40
N ALA A 653 2.03 -29.58 10.60
CA ALA A 653 2.65 -29.67 11.92
C ALA A 653 2.20 -28.51 12.82
N VAL A 654 2.08 -27.29 12.27
CA VAL A 654 1.50 -26.14 12.99
C VAL A 654 0.07 -26.46 13.42
N LEU A 655 -0.78 -26.90 12.48
CA LEU A 655 -2.17 -27.27 12.75
C LEU A 655 -2.26 -28.33 13.86
N THR A 656 -1.58 -29.46 13.69
CA THR A 656 -1.69 -30.60 14.62
C THR A 656 -1.05 -30.35 15.98
N ALA A 657 -0.08 -29.43 16.07
CA ALA A 657 0.43 -28.90 17.34
C ALA A 657 -0.59 -27.99 18.05
N GLY A 658 -1.60 -27.49 17.33
CA GLY A 658 -2.66 -26.62 17.84
C GLY A 658 -2.57 -25.18 17.37
N GLY A 659 -1.84 -24.88 16.30
CA GLY A 659 -1.73 -23.54 15.72
C GLY A 659 -2.88 -23.25 14.76
N SER A 660 -3.48 -22.08 14.91
CA SER A 660 -4.53 -21.54 14.06
C SER A 660 -3.95 -20.79 12.86
N LEU A 661 -4.78 -20.57 11.82
CA LEU A 661 -4.36 -19.97 10.56
C LEU A 661 -3.12 -20.65 9.94
N PRO A 662 -3.09 -22.00 9.86
CA PRO A 662 -1.97 -22.69 9.24
C PRO A 662 -1.94 -22.43 7.72
N ASP A 663 -0.74 -22.31 7.15
CA ASP A 663 -0.56 -22.22 5.70
C ASP A 663 -0.69 -23.61 5.09
N LEU A 664 -1.90 -23.93 4.61
CA LEU A 664 -2.27 -25.24 4.07
C LEU A 664 -2.87 -25.10 2.67
N PRO A 665 -2.64 -26.09 1.77
CA PRO A 665 -3.50 -26.23 0.60
C PRO A 665 -4.93 -26.49 1.05
N ARG A 666 -5.92 -25.97 0.31
CA ARG A 666 -7.33 -26.20 0.64
C ARG A 666 -7.67 -27.69 0.47
N PRO A 667 -8.12 -28.39 1.53
CA PRO A 667 -8.55 -29.78 1.41
C PRO A 667 -9.73 -29.93 0.43
N ASP A 668 -9.75 -31.02 -0.32
CA ASP A 668 -10.84 -31.33 -1.26
C ASP A 668 -12.12 -31.81 -0.55
N ASP A 669 -11.98 -32.43 0.63
CA ASP A 669 -13.10 -32.75 1.50
C ASP A 669 -13.39 -31.59 2.48
N PRO A 670 -14.49 -30.82 2.28
CA PRO A 670 -14.80 -29.67 3.13
C PRO A 670 -15.17 -30.04 4.56
N ARG A 671 -15.50 -31.31 4.84
CA ARG A 671 -15.85 -31.77 6.19
C ARG A 671 -14.67 -31.65 7.16
N LEU A 672 -13.43 -31.78 6.67
CA LEU A 672 -12.23 -31.65 7.49
C LEU A 672 -12.14 -30.26 8.15
N LEU A 673 -12.27 -29.19 7.37
CA LEU A 673 -12.16 -27.81 7.89
C LEU A 673 -13.27 -27.48 8.88
N ARG A 674 -14.45 -28.10 8.75
CA ARG A 674 -15.55 -27.97 9.71
C ARG A 674 -15.33 -28.79 10.96
N ALA A 675 -14.57 -29.89 10.89
CA ALA A 675 -14.29 -30.75 12.04
C ALA A 675 -13.17 -30.21 12.93
N LEU A 676 -12.13 -29.61 12.35
CA LEU A 676 -10.96 -29.13 13.09
C LEU A 676 -11.28 -28.22 14.28
N PRO A 677 -12.23 -27.27 14.20
CA PRO A 677 -12.57 -26.41 15.35
C PRO A 677 -13.18 -27.14 16.56
N ARG A 678 -13.54 -28.43 16.43
CA ARG A 678 -14.02 -29.27 17.54
C ARG A 678 -12.93 -30.17 18.10
N MET A 679 -11.81 -30.31 17.41
CA MET A 679 -10.72 -31.15 17.85
C MET A 679 -9.79 -30.42 18.82
N ARG A 680 -9.15 -31.18 19.70
CA ARG A 680 -8.16 -30.72 20.68
C ARG A 680 -6.85 -31.49 20.52
N PRO A 681 -5.71 -30.94 20.96
CA PRO A 681 -4.47 -31.70 21.13
C PRO A 681 -4.69 -33.11 21.67
N PHE A 682 -4.15 -34.08 20.95
CA PHE A 682 -4.16 -35.48 21.33
C PHE A 682 -2.77 -36.07 21.15
N GLU A 683 -2.42 -37.05 21.99
CA GLU A 683 -1.14 -37.73 21.99
C GLU A 683 -1.33 -39.16 21.45
N PRO A 684 -0.81 -39.47 20.25
CA PRO A 684 -0.89 -40.82 19.69
C PRO A 684 -0.20 -41.86 20.58
N ALA A 685 -0.69 -43.10 20.56
CA ALA A 685 -0.06 -44.20 21.30
C ALA A 685 1.35 -44.46 20.77
N GLY A 686 2.35 -44.58 21.63
CA GLY A 686 3.73 -44.83 21.19
C GLY A 686 4.36 -43.69 20.37
N ARG A 687 3.92 -42.44 20.60
CA ARG A 687 4.38 -41.22 19.94
C ARG A 687 5.91 -41.19 19.76
N THR A 688 6.32 -40.79 18.55
CA THR A 688 7.70 -40.35 18.26
C THR A 688 7.79 -38.82 18.27
N ASP A 689 9.01 -38.27 18.34
CA ASP A 689 9.25 -36.81 18.38
C ASP A 689 8.68 -36.04 17.17
N ARG A 690 8.26 -36.74 16.11
CA ARG A 690 7.72 -36.18 14.85
C ARG A 690 6.26 -36.52 14.59
N GLN A 691 5.51 -36.83 15.64
CA GLN A 691 4.09 -37.09 15.54
C GLN A 691 3.29 -36.16 16.46
N TRP A 692 2.27 -35.54 15.89
CA TRP A 692 1.32 -34.68 16.61
C TRP A 692 -0.09 -34.96 16.09
N ALA A 693 -1.06 -34.91 16.99
CA ALA A 693 -2.44 -35.18 16.63
C ALA A 693 -3.43 -34.19 17.25
N LEU A 694 -4.60 -34.17 16.63
CA LEU A 694 -5.82 -33.56 17.15
C LEU A 694 -6.91 -34.65 17.22
N ALA A 695 -7.76 -34.59 18.23
CA ALA A 695 -8.90 -35.48 18.37
C ALA A 695 -10.17 -34.74 18.82
N GLU A 696 -11.29 -35.16 18.26
CA GLU A 696 -12.63 -35.05 18.82
C GLU A 696 -13.03 -36.50 19.15
N PRO A 697 -12.79 -36.97 20.39
CA PRO A 697 -12.91 -38.39 20.71
C PRO A 697 -14.26 -38.99 20.30
N GLY A 698 -14.23 -40.20 19.74
CA GLY A 698 -15.40 -40.87 19.18
C GLY A 698 -15.94 -40.30 17.86
N GLN A 699 -15.34 -39.23 17.32
CA GLN A 699 -15.80 -38.56 16.11
C GLN A 699 -14.70 -38.36 15.07
N ASN A 700 -13.61 -37.69 15.43
CA ASN A 700 -12.55 -37.35 14.49
C ASN A 700 -11.15 -37.46 15.12
N TYR A 701 -10.19 -37.95 14.35
CA TYR A 701 -8.78 -37.97 14.73
C TYR A 701 -7.93 -37.52 13.54
N LEU A 702 -7.11 -36.48 13.69
CA LEU A 702 -6.17 -36.02 12.69
C LEU A 702 -4.74 -36.19 13.22
N VAL A 703 -3.89 -36.94 12.52
CA VAL A 703 -2.50 -37.18 12.89
C VAL A 703 -1.58 -36.69 11.80
N TYR A 704 -0.58 -35.90 12.15
CA TYR A 704 0.59 -35.65 11.34
C TYR A 704 1.73 -36.57 11.80
N ALA A 705 2.36 -37.26 10.85
CA ALA A 705 3.57 -38.02 11.08
C ALA A 705 4.67 -37.61 10.10
N GLY A 706 5.86 -37.34 10.62
CA GLY A 706 7.07 -37.22 9.80
C GLY A 706 7.40 -38.53 9.06
N ALA A 707 8.31 -38.44 8.08
CA ALA A 707 8.69 -39.57 7.24
C ALA A 707 9.16 -40.79 8.05
N GLY A 708 8.66 -41.98 7.67
CA GLY A 708 9.15 -43.27 8.15
C GLY A 708 8.60 -43.76 9.51
N ALA A 709 7.69 -43.04 10.16
CA ALA A 709 7.10 -43.46 11.44
C ALA A 709 5.67 -44.02 11.26
N PRO A 710 5.36 -45.25 11.74
CA PRO A 710 4.00 -45.78 11.75
C PRO A 710 3.11 -44.97 12.70
N ILE A 711 1.82 -44.85 12.38
CA ILE A 711 0.86 -44.12 13.20
C ILE A 711 0.07 -45.11 14.05
N ARG A 712 0.11 -44.95 15.38
CA ARG A 712 -0.67 -45.75 16.32
C ARG A 712 -1.68 -44.88 17.04
N LEU A 713 -2.95 -45.29 17.00
CA LEU A 713 -4.05 -44.61 17.68
C LEU A 713 -4.69 -45.56 18.68
N ASP A 714 -4.84 -45.10 19.92
CA ASP A 714 -5.62 -45.81 20.93
C ASP A 714 -7.09 -45.40 20.80
N LEU A 715 -7.90 -46.30 20.25
CA LEU A 715 -9.36 -46.13 20.11
C LEU A 715 -10.12 -47.05 21.08
N THR A 716 -9.47 -47.57 22.12
CA THR A 716 -10.06 -48.56 23.05
C THR A 716 -11.30 -48.05 23.77
N THR A 717 -11.40 -46.75 24.01
CA THR A 717 -12.56 -46.11 24.64
C THR A 717 -13.63 -45.68 23.64
N ASP A 718 -13.37 -45.74 22.34
CA ASP A 718 -14.29 -45.30 21.30
C ASP A 718 -15.17 -46.42 20.80
N GLN A 719 -16.46 -46.13 20.64
CA GLN A 719 -17.44 -47.05 20.07
C GLN A 719 -17.77 -46.63 18.63
N GLY A 720 -17.87 -47.60 17.73
CA GLY A 720 -18.28 -47.40 16.34
C GLY A 720 -17.17 -47.64 15.32
N VAL A 721 -17.43 -47.23 14.08
CA VAL A 721 -16.57 -47.46 12.90
C VAL A 721 -16.11 -46.11 12.37
N PHE A 722 -14.84 -46.02 11.95
CA PHE A 722 -14.23 -44.81 11.41
C PHE A 722 -13.77 -45.05 9.97
N HIS A 723 -14.05 -44.11 9.07
CA HIS A 723 -13.36 -44.04 7.80
C HIS A 723 -11.91 -43.64 8.00
N VAL A 724 -11.01 -44.26 7.25
CA VAL A 724 -9.58 -43.95 7.27
C VAL A 724 -9.22 -43.24 5.98
N LEU A 725 -8.74 -42.00 6.10
CA LEU A 725 -8.42 -41.13 4.98
C LEU A 725 -6.98 -40.64 5.12
N ARG A 726 -6.16 -40.81 4.09
CA ARG A 726 -4.85 -40.14 3.98
C ARG A 726 -5.02 -38.83 3.24
N ILE A 727 -4.37 -37.78 3.73
CA ILE A 727 -4.35 -36.47 3.08
C ILE A 727 -2.96 -36.24 2.53
N ASN A 728 -2.87 -35.91 1.24
CA ASN A 728 -1.60 -35.48 0.67
C ASN A 728 -1.23 -34.08 1.21
N PRO A 729 -0.14 -33.93 1.98
CA PRO A 729 0.16 -32.68 2.67
C PRO A 729 0.39 -31.49 1.73
N ARG A 730 0.81 -31.76 0.47
CA ARG A 730 1.12 -30.72 -0.52
C ARG A 730 -0.09 -30.24 -1.31
N THR A 731 -1.04 -31.13 -1.57
CA THR A 731 -2.21 -30.82 -2.43
C THR A 731 -3.51 -30.71 -1.64
N GLY A 732 -3.56 -31.20 -0.40
CA GLY A 732 -4.79 -31.30 0.38
C GLY A 732 -5.76 -32.40 -0.11
N ARG A 733 -5.37 -33.19 -1.12
CA ARG A 733 -6.21 -34.25 -1.68
C ARG A 733 -6.37 -35.40 -0.70
N THR A 734 -7.61 -35.84 -0.50
CA THR A 734 -7.97 -36.95 0.36
C THR A 734 -7.99 -38.26 -0.43
N ILE A 735 -7.37 -39.30 0.12
CA ILE A 735 -7.22 -40.63 -0.49
C ILE A 735 -7.75 -41.66 0.53
N PRO A 736 -8.77 -42.47 0.19
CA PRO A 736 -9.21 -43.56 1.04
C PRO A 736 -8.06 -44.55 1.31
N ASP A 737 -7.85 -44.90 2.58
CA ASP A 737 -6.76 -45.76 3.02
C ASP A 737 -7.30 -47.03 3.66
N GLY A 738 -7.65 -48.03 2.84
CA GLY A 738 -8.08 -49.35 3.34
C GLY A 738 -9.52 -49.45 3.86
N GLY A 739 -10.33 -48.39 3.77
CA GLY A 739 -11.79 -48.43 4.03
C GLY A 739 -12.19 -47.90 5.41
N VAL A 740 -12.43 -48.80 6.37
CA VAL A 740 -12.93 -48.47 7.71
C VAL A 740 -12.19 -49.23 8.81
N VAL A 741 -12.13 -48.65 10.01
CA VAL A 741 -11.58 -49.30 11.21
C VAL A 741 -12.57 -49.24 12.37
N SER A 742 -12.70 -50.33 13.11
CA SER A 742 -13.55 -50.37 14.32
C SER A 742 -12.81 -49.81 15.53
N GLY A 743 -13.52 -49.02 16.35
CA GLY A 743 -13.09 -48.65 17.70
C GLY A 743 -13.04 -49.84 18.65
N GLY A 744 -12.70 -49.60 19.92
CA GLY A 744 -12.54 -50.63 20.95
C GLY A 744 -11.18 -51.31 20.97
N LYS A 745 -10.21 -50.84 20.16
CA LYS A 745 -8.85 -51.40 20.08
C LYS A 745 -7.81 -50.33 19.74
N VAL A 746 -6.54 -50.65 20.00
CA VAL A 746 -5.42 -49.89 19.44
C VAL A 746 -5.26 -50.28 17.98
N VAL A 747 -5.09 -49.29 17.11
CA VAL A 747 -4.96 -49.47 15.66
C VAL A 747 -3.61 -48.92 15.20
N GLU A 748 -2.97 -49.60 14.26
CA GLU A 748 -1.70 -49.22 13.67
C GLU A 748 -1.84 -49.04 12.16
N PHE A 749 -1.32 -47.93 11.65
CA PHE A 749 -1.28 -47.61 10.24
C PHE A 749 0.19 -47.56 9.79
N PRO A 750 0.55 -48.27 8.70
CA PRO A 750 1.93 -48.32 8.25
C PRO A 750 2.42 -46.95 7.76
N ALA A 751 3.73 -46.74 7.90
CA ALA A 751 4.41 -45.62 7.27
C ALA A 751 4.42 -45.84 5.74
N GLU A 752 4.00 -44.84 4.97
CA GLU A 752 3.97 -44.94 3.51
C GLU A 752 4.84 -43.87 2.87
N GLY A 753 5.85 -44.33 2.12
CA GLY A 753 6.73 -43.48 1.33
C GLY A 753 7.74 -42.64 2.14
N PRO A 754 8.57 -41.86 1.45
CA PRO A 754 9.67 -41.09 2.05
C PRO A 754 9.25 -39.72 2.62
N GLY A 755 7.96 -39.34 2.52
CA GLY A 755 7.46 -38.02 2.90
C GLY A 755 6.64 -38.03 4.19
N PRO A 756 6.26 -36.84 4.72
CA PRO A 756 5.30 -36.76 5.81
C PRO A 756 3.92 -37.26 5.37
N VAL A 757 3.16 -37.81 6.32
CA VAL A 757 1.82 -38.34 6.13
C VAL A 757 0.85 -37.60 7.05
N VAL A 758 -0.32 -37.26 6.53
CA VAL A 758 -1.46 -36.78 7.33
C VAL A 758 -2.56 -37.83 7.25
N LEU A 759 -2.98 -38.34 8.40
CA LEU A 759 -4.03 -39.35 8.53
C LEU A 759 -5.24 -38.71 9.22
N TRP A 760 -6.43 -38.88 8.63
CA TRP A 760 -7.68 -38.42 9.19
C TRP A 760 -8.66 -39.58 9.33
N LEU A 761 -9.06 -39.86 10.56
CA LEU A 761 -10.18 -40.75 10.88
C LEU A 761 -11.42 -39.91 11.14
N THR A 762 -12.54 -40.27 10.53
CA THR A 762 -13.85 -39.64 10.77
C THR A 762 -14.91 -40.72 10.98
N ARG A 763 -15.83 -40.51 11.93
CA ARG A 763 -16.90 -41.47 12.23
C ARG A 763 -17.71 -41.81 10.98
N TYR A 764 -17.98 -43.10 10.80
CA TYR A 764 -18.81 -43.65 9.74
C TYR A 764 -20.28 -43.49 10.10
N GLU A 765 -21.00 -42.65 9.37
CA GLU A 765 -22.45 -42.47 9.49
C GLU A 765 -23.15 -43.25 8.35
N GLY A 766 -23.26 -44.57 8.49
CA GLY A 766 -24.17 -45.48 7.76
C GLY A 766 -24.56 -45.17 6.30
N GLY A 767 -23.75 -45.63 5.33
CA GLY A 767 -24.20 -46.04 3.98
C GLY A 767 -23.88 -47.54 3.76
N PRO A 768 -24.36 -48.22 2.70
CA PRO A 768 -24.12 -49.67 2.53
C PRO A 768 -22.61 -49.94 2.47
N GLY A 769 -22.11 -50.73 3.43
CA GLY A 769 -20.69 -50.86 3.72
C GLY A 769 -19.88 -51.45 2.56
N PRO A 770 -18.59 -51.09 2.43
CA PRO A 770 -17.69 -51.86 1.57
C PRO A 770 -17.46 -53.23 2.19
N VAL A 771 -17.58 -54.26 1.37
CA VAL A 771 -17.34 -55.67 1.68
C VAL A 771 -15.95 -55.84 2.30
N GLU A 772 -15.90 -56.44 3.49
CA GLU A 772 -14.65 -56.92 4.10
C GLU A 772 -13.93 -57.84 3.10
N ARG A 773 -12.64 -57.57 2.82
CA ARG A 773 -11.81 -58.55 2.12
C ARG A 773 -11.60 -59.73 3.05
N GLY A 774 -12.38 -60.79 2.84
CA GLY A 774 -12.09 -62.10 3.37
C GLY A 774 -10.72 -62.56 2.89
N GLU A 775 -9.93 -63.08 3.82
CA GLU A 775 -8.70 -63.82 3.56
C GLU A 775 -9.03 -64.95 2.58
N GLY A 776 -8.51 -64.84 1.35
CA GLY A 776 -8.52 -65.93 0.40
C GLY A 776 -7.48 -66.95 0.85
N ASN A 777 -7.94 -68.03 1.48
CA ASN A 777 -7.17 -69.24 1.66
C ASN A 777 -6.87 -69.86 0.29
N ASP A 778 -5.60 -70.23 0.11
CA ASP A 778 -5.13 -71.22 -0.86
C ASP A 778 -5.98 -72.50 -0.76
N HIS A 779 -6.46 -73.02 -1.90
CA HIS A 779 -6.35 -74.43 -2.33
C HIS A 779 -7.10 -74.67 -3.66
N GLU A 780 -6.37 -75.34 -4.56
CA GLU A 780 -6.70 -75.91 -5.89
C GLU A 780 -6.89 -74.99 -7.10
#